data_AF-A0A6G2JD33-F1
#
_entry.id   AF-A0A6G2JD33-F1
#
_cell.length_a   1.000
_cell.length_b   1.000
_cell.length_c   1.000
_cell.angle_alpha   90.00
_cell.angle_beta   90.00
_cell.angle_gamma   90.00
#
_symmetry.space_group_name_H-M   'P 1'
#
loop_
_entity.id
_entity.type
_entity.pdbx_description
1 polymer ?
#
loop_
_entity_poly.entity_id
_entity_poly.type
_entity_poly.pdbx_seq_one_letter_code
_entity_poly.pdbx_strand_id
1 'polypeptide(L)'
;MAALTTRPPDTGSVLRAWVEAAVVVASCVAVVAWLDPGRILSVATPTGGDMGAHVWGPAFLRHELLPAGSLRGWTMEWYAGMPAMHFYMVLPYLMIVAANVVLPYGVAFKLVAISGIVSMPAAAWLMGRLAGWAQPLRMLLPAALLLFVFDVNFTIYGGNAASTLAGEFAFSIALSATLVYLGMLWRSLERGTGRARASSVLAFVALCHPIPLAFAVTASILMVAVRGLHALPGRIGRIPVLGASIAAIMLWAAIWNLAESPLARLAVPAGAVAVLVATEWRRSWHALVIGIIGGALSAFWTVPFVARRAYLNDMGWERLTSVRENLFFTDKISGDGAHHSITWLLVLAGVGAVVGLARWYRPALTWTVIAFTMAMGFVHWPQHRLWNARILPFWYLAVYVLAAMGLWLIIDTLTRRRAPAAAAPDAYASDADAPAADALAAGLPAAAAQGPVASGHGVLPWVRIVVPVVALAAAAGLLSLQFGNWPAARHHADGAHRLGPFTVSAEDRNFVHGWADWNFRGYEGRPAYPEYHEFVTAMSDIGKTPAYGCGRLLWEYDRDIVGAYGTPMAPMLLPHWTDGCIASMEGLYFESSPTVPFHFLMQSELSASPSRPMRGLPYNALNFDLGVPHLQMSGVRYYAAFSTEATAAAQNSADLLHIATAGPWSIYLVADSDLVSPLPFEPAVADDVSQAGRAWTDPAAIWWNDPAAWAVPIAADGPEHWSRVSLLAPPDPDGAPPASLTRFSAAPRRALPPVQISNPEVERDRLSFSVDRPGIPVLVKVSYFPNWSVHGAEGPYRVTPNWMVVIPTDGRVELSYGATAVEYLAWLTTLLGAAALALVAVRPPVRFFRRSEAESPPRAGRLQPPTGIEPAVSLVLPAYQAAHLVGAAVTEVSAALGGHVALDGPLEIVVVDDGSTDGTAEAARRAGADVVVSLEANRGKGAAVRAGMLAASGRLRLFTDVDLAYPPGQLASLIDALRDGADVALGNRRHAEARTISPARPARVFASRMFNAFTRLVLLRRYRDTQCGFKGFTAGAAEEIFGRAVIDGFAFDVEVLYLVEHLELTTAEVPVTVDHSADTTVRLMAQLPRVVADIGRIRHRAAAGAYDAPRVPPSGMPAGPAPQA
;
A
#
# COMPACT_ATOMS: atom_id res chain seq x y z
N MET A 1 -37.29 -40.32 8.48
CA MET A 1 -36.16 -41.15 8.02
C MET A 1 -36.26 -41.40 6.51
N ALA A 2 -35.84 -40.45 5.68
CA ALA A 2 -35.59 -40.69 4.25
C ALA A 2 -34.51 -39.72 3.73
N ALA A 3 -33.40 -40.30 3.28
CA ALA A 3 -32.43 -39.81 2.29
C ALA A 3 -31.66 -38.49 2.55
N LEU A 4 -30.59 -38.57 3.35
CA LEU A 4 -29.35 -37.80 3.13
C LEU A 4 -28.32 -38.73 2.45
N THR A 5 -28.49 -38.98 1.15
CA THR A 5 -27.45 -39.62 0.34
C THR A 5 -26.57 -38.52 -0.26
N THR A 6 -25.50 -38.15 0.45
CA THR A 6 -24.40 -37.39 -0.16
C THR A 6 -23.72 -38.28 -1.19
N ARG A 7 -23.83 -37.95 -2.48
CA ARG A 7 -23.02 -38.61 -3.51
C ARG A 7 -21.52 -38.38 -3.19
N PRO A 8 -20.65 -39.40 -3.35
CA PRO A 8 -19.22 -39.20 -3.22
C PRO A 8 -18.71 -38.16 -4.25
N PRO A 9 -17.68 -37.37 -3.93
CA PRO A 9 -17.12 -36.39 -4.85
C PRO A 9 -16.70 -37.05 -6.17
N ASP A 10 -17.02 -36.41 -7.29
CA ASP A 10 -16.56 -36.84 -8.62
C ASP A 10 -15.04 -37.01 -8.61
N THR A 11 -14.56 -38.24 -8.85
CA THR A 11 -13.13 -38.60 -8.86
C THR A 11 -12.32 -37.69 -9.78
N GLY A 12 -12.93 -37.16 -10.86
CA GLY A 12 -12.30 -36.20 -11.75
C GLY A 12 -12.05 -34.82 -11.12
N SER A 13 -12.86 -34.39 -10.15
CA SER A 13 -12.69 -33.12 -9.44
C SER A 13 -11.55 -33.19 -8.41
N VAL A 14 -11.47 -34.28 -7.67
CA VAL A 14 -10.43 -34.55 -6.68
C VAL A 14 -9.07 -34.65 -7.35
N LEU A 15 -8.96 -35.42 -8.44
CA LEU A 15 -7.71 -35.55 -9.20
C LEU A 15 -7.20 -34.20 -9.72
N ARG A 16 -8.08 -33.32 -10.21
CA ARG A 16 -7.70 -31.97 -10.65
C ARG A 16 -7.11 -31.12 -9.52
N ALA A 17 -7.72 -31.17 -8.33
CA ALA A 17 -7.22 -30.43 -7.18
C ALA A 17 -5.82 -30.92 -6.73
N TRP A 18 -5.60 -32.24 -6.74
CA TRP A 18 -4.28 -32.82 -6.44
C TRP A 18 -3.23 -32.43 -7.47
N VAL A 19 -3.55 -32.48 -8.77
CA VAL A 19 -2.63 -32.07 -9.83
C VAL A 19 -2.32 -30.57 -9.74
N GLU A 20 -3.33 -29.74 -9.44
CA GLU A 20 -3.14 -28.30 -9.24
C GLU A 20 -2.18 -28.03 -8.07
N ALA A 21 -2.40 -28.68 -6.92
CA ALA A 21 -1.49 -28.58 -5.78
C ALA A 21 -0.09 -29.10 -6.12
N ALA A 22 0.03 -30.23 -6.80
CA ALA A 22 1.29 -30.83 -7.19
C ALA A 22 2.10 -29.92 -8.13
N VAL A 23 1.46 -29.32 -9.14
CA VAL A 23 2.13 -28.38 -10.06
C VAL A 23 2.66 -27.17 -9.31
N VAL A 24 1.84 -26.56 -8.44
CA VAL A 24 2.25 -25.38 -7.65
C VAL A 24 3.41 -25.72 -6.71
N VAL A 25 3.28 -26.80 -5.93
CA VAL A 25 4.32 -27.25 -4.99
C VAL A 25 5.60 -27.62 -5.72
N ALA A 26 5.52 -28.37 -6.83
CA ALA A 26 6.68 -28.75 -7.62
C ALA A 26 7.39 -27.52 -8.21
N SER A 27 6.68 -26.50 -8.68
CA SER A 27 7.31 -25.25 -9.11
C SER A 27 8.06 -24.53 -7.98
N CYS A 28 7.47 -24.46 -6.78
CA CYS A 28 8.13 -23.80 -5.63
C CYS A 28 9.34 -24.60 -5.14
N VAL A 29 9.21 -25.93 -5.06
CA VAL A 29 10.31 -26.84 -4.67
C VAL A 29 11.44 -26.80 -5.69
N ALA A 30 11.15 -26.69 -6.99
CA ALA A 30 12.17 -26.54 -8.03
C ALA A 30 13.02 -25.28 -7.82
N VAL A 31 12.42 -24.15 -7.43
CA VAL A 31 13.18 -22.93 -7.10
C VAL A 31 14.17 -23.20 -5.97
N VAL A 32 13.72 -23.81 -4.87
CA VAL A 32 14.57 -24.10 -3.71
C VAL A 32 15.67 -25.12 -4.06
N ALA A 33 15.34 -26.16 -4.82
CA ALA A 33 16.28 -27.20 -5.21
C ALA A 33 17.44 -26.66 -6.07
N TRP A 34 17.18 -25.68 -6.93
CA TRP A 34 18.22 -25.05 -7.76
C TRP A 34 19.01 -23.94 -7.07
N LEU A 35 18.63 -23.55 -5.84
CA LEU A 35 19.34 -22.56 -5.02
C LEU A 35 20.24 -23.17 -3.94
N ASP A 36 20.54 -24.48 -4.04
CA ASP A 36 21.30 -25.27 -3.05
C ASP A 36 20.71 -25.20 -1.63
N PRO A 37 19.76 -26.09 -1.29
CA PRO A 37 19.13 -26.14 0.03
C PRO A 37 20.13 -26.29 1.18
N GLY A 38 21.27 -26.97 0.96
CA GLY A 38 22.29 -27.17 1.99
C GLY A 38 22.97 -25.86 2.37
N ARG A 39 23.25 -25.01 1.38
CA ARG A 39 23.80 -23.66 1.60
C ARG A 39 22.78 -22.70 2.21
N ILE A 40 21.51 -22.81 1.82
CA ILE A 40 20.43 -22.00 2.40
C ILE A 40 20.30 -22.26 3.91
N LEU A 41 20.39 -23.52 4.34
CA LEU A 41 20.23 -23.94 5.73
C LEU A 41 21.54 -23.89 6.55
N SER A 42 22.67 -23.53 5.95
CA SER A 42 23.92 -23.33 6.69
C SER A 42 23.83 -22.09 7.60
N VAL A 43 24.57 -22.07 8.70
CA VAL A 43 24.61 -20.90 9.61
C VAL A 43 25.47 -19.75 9.10
N ALA A 44 26.19 -19.95 7.98
CA ALA A 44 27.10 -18.97 7.41
C ALA A 44 26.39 -17.65 7.07
N THR A 45 27.11 -16.55 7.33
CA THR A 45 26.64 -15.19 7.12
C THR A 45 26.62 -14.90 5.62
N PRO A 46 25.47 -14.58 5.01
CA PRO A 46 25.38 -14.38 3.57
C PRO A 46 26.29 -13.24 3.11
N THR A 47 26.86 -13.39 1.92
CA THR A 47 27.77 -12.44 1.27
C THR A 47 27.34 -12.23 -0.19
N GLY A 48 28.17 -11.62 -1.04
CA GLY A 48 27.93 -11.42 -2.46
C GLY A 48 27.16 -10.14 -2.79
N GLY A 49 27.61 -9.42 -3.82
CA GLY A 49 27.00 -8.16 -4.25
C GLY A 49 26.63 -7.24 -3.08
N ASP A 50 25.42 -6.70 -3.13
CA ASP A 50 24.81 -5.89 -2.07
C ASP A 50 24.22 -6.78 -0.96
N MET A 51 23.97 -8.07 -1.23
CA MET A 51 23.37 -9.02 -0.28
C MET A 51 24.15 -9.08 1.03
N GLY A 52 25.49 -9.11 0.97
CA GLY A 52 26.33 -9.13 2.17
C GLY A 52 26.12 -7.93 3.08
N ALA A 53 25.86 -6.75 2.53
CA ALA A 53 25.64 -5.54 3.33
C ALA A 53 24.32 -5.55 4.09
N HIS A 54 23.30 -6.19 3.51
CA HIS A 54 21.99 -6.26 4.11
C HIS A 54 21.99 -7.00 5.46
N VAL A 55 23.05 -7.76 5.77
CA VAL A 55 23.29 -8.39 7.09
C VAL A 55 23.24 -7.36 8.23
N TRP A 56 23.69 -6.13 8.01
CA TRP A 56 23.68 -5.08 9.03
C TRP A 56 22.26 -4.65 9.43
N GLY A 57 21.37 -4.42 8.46
CA GLY A 57 20.07 -3.78 8.68
C GLY A 57 19.15 -4.47 9.69
N PRO A 58 18.86 -5.78 9.57
CA PRO A 58 18.06 -6.53 10.53
C PRO A 58 18.74 -6.66 11.90
N ALA A 59 20.07 -6.76 11.96
CA ALA A 59 20.82 -6.78 13.21
C ALA A 59 20.67 -5.44 13.95
N PHE A 60 20.89 -4.32 13.26
CA PHE A 60 20.68 -2.98 13.81
C PHE A 60 19.21 -2.77 14.26
N LEU A 61 18.25 -3.23 13.46
CA LEU A 61 16.83 -3.18 13.85
C LEU A 61 16.55 -3.95 15.14
N ARG A 62 17.14 -5.14 15.30
CA ARG A 62 16.97 -6.02 16.46
C ARG A 62 17.64 -5.48 17.72
N HIS A 63 18.87 -5.00 17.61
CA HIS A 63 19.70 -4.63 18.75
C HIS A 63 19.48 -3.18 19.18
N GLU A 64 19.19 -2.29 18.24
CA GLU A 64 19.13 -0.85 18.51
C GLU A 64 17.70 -0.30 18.47
N LEU A 65 16.98 -0.52 17.36
CA LEU A 65 15.73 0.20 17.11
C LEU A 65 14.52 -0.40 17.86
N LEU A 66 14.32 -1.72 17.78
CA LEU A 66 13.18 -2.38 18.41
C LEU A 66 13.17 -2.25 19.95
N PRO A 67 14.30 -2.41 20.66
CA PRO A 67 14.34 -2.17 22.12
C PRO A 67 13.99 -0.72 22.50
N ALA A 68 14.30 0.24 21.63
CA ALA A 68 13.91 1.64 21.78
C ALA A 68 12.45 1.93 21.36
N GLY A 69 11.66 0.92 20.99
CA GLY A 69 10.27 1.08 20.55
C GLY A 69 10.13 1.76 19.18
N SER A 70 11.17 1.74 18.35
CA SER A 70 11.18 2.38 17.03
C SER A 70 11.41 1.39 15.89
N LEU A 71 10.93 1.74 14.71
CA LEU A 71 11.18 1.02 13.45
C LEU A 71 12.16 1.75 12.52
N ARG A 72 12.68 2.89 12.98
CA ARG A 72 13.56 3.80 12.24
C ARG A 72 14.33 4.68 13.19
N GLY A 73 15.47 5.20 12.77
CA GLY A 73 16.28 6.06 13.64
C GLY A 73 17.44 6.68 12.89
N TRP A 74 18.43 7.10 13.67
CA TRP A 74 19.72 7.54 13.17
C TRP A 74 20.78 6.48 13.48
N THR A 75 21.82 6.40 12.66
CA THR A 75 23.03 5.64 12.98
C THR A 75 24.25 6.43 12.52
N MET A 76 25.34 6.29 13.26
CA MET A 76 26.67 6.82 12.92
C MET A 76 27.53 5.81 12.16
N GLU A 77 27.03 4.60 11.97
CA GLU A 77 27.82 3.44 11.53
C GLU A 77 28.23 3.51 10.06
N TRP A 78 27.48 4.22 9.20
CA TRP A 78 27.81 4.43 7.78
C TRP A 78 27.83 5.92 7.40
N TYR A 79 28.71 6.29 6.46
CA TYR A 79 28.75 7.59 5.78
C TYR A 79 28.75 8.82 6.69
N ALA A 80 29.40 8.74 7.85
CA ALA A 80 29.39 9.79 8.87
C ALA A 80 27.97 10.16 9.38
N GLY A 81 27.02 9.25 9.24
CA GLY A 81 25.65 9.36 9.73
C GLY A 81 24.59 9.22 8.64
N MET A 82 23.54 8.45 8.92
CA MET A 82 22.39 8.33 8.02
C MET A 82 21.08 7.96 8.76
N PRO A 83 19.91 8.32 8.21
CA PRO A 83 18.62 7.93 8.74
C PRO A 83 18.30 6.45 8.41
N ALA A 84 18.59 5.55 9.35
CA ALA A 84 18.28 4.13 9.22
C ALA A 84 16.77 3.88 9.01
N MET A 85 16.44 2.97 8.08
CA MET A 85 15.08 2.54 7.72
C MET A 85 14.12 3.63 7.20
N HIS A 86 14.62 4.81 6.84
CA HIS A 86 13.81 5.87 6.24
C HIS A 86 13.61 5.69 4.74
N PHE A 87 14.64 5.21 4.05
CA PHE A 87 14.64 5.05 2.59
C PHE A 87 14.74 3.60 2.11
N TYR A 88 14.90 2.66 3.04
CA TYR A 88 15.05 1.23 2.78
C TYR A 88 13.98 0.41 3.51
N MET A 89 13.91 -0.86 3.12
CA MET A 89 12.83 -1.80 3.40
C MET A 89 12.73 -2.11 4.90
N VAL A 90 11.64 -1.71 5.56
CA VAL A 90 11.43 -2.01 6.99
C VAL A 90 10.86 -3.41 7.20
N LEU A 91 9.90 -3.82 6.36
CA LEU A 91 9.14 -5.06 6.60
C LEU A 91 9.95 -6.33 6.31
N PRO A 92 10.73 -6.44 5.21
CA PRO A 92 11.60 -7.60 4.99
C PRO A 92 12.61 -7.81 6.12
N TYR A 93 13.16 -6.75 6.72
CA TYR A 93 14.05 -6.87 7.87
C TYR A 93 13.31 -7.32 9.13
N LEU A 94 12.10 -6.82 9.38
CA LEU A 94 11.25 -7.33 10.46
C LEU A 94 10.94 -8.82 10.28
N MET A 95 10.75 -9.29 9.05
CA MET A 95 10.57 -10.72 8.76
C MET A 95 11.83 -11.52 9.10
N ILE A 96 13.03 -11.00 8.81
CA ILE A 96 14.32 -11.62 9.19
C ILE A 96 14.46 -11.67 10.71
N VAL A 97 14.20 -10.56 11.41
CA VAL A 97 14.25 -10.49 12.87
C VAL A 97 13.26 -11.48 13.49
N ALA A 98 12.03 -11.55 12.97
CA ALA A 98 11.01 -12.49 13.44
C ALA A 98 11.42 -13.95 13.21
N ALA A 99 11.96 -14.29 12.03
CA ALA A 99 12.47 -15.62 11.75
C ALA A 99 13.68 -15.98 12.63
N ASN A 100 14.52 -15.00 12.94
CA ASN A 100 15.70 -15.16 13.77
C ASN A 100 15.39 -15.45 15.25
N VAL A 101 14.15 -15.24 15.70
CA VAL A 101 13.71 -15.67 17.04
C VAL A 101 13.82 -17.18 17.21
N VAL A 102 13.60 -17.96 16.14
CA VAL A 102 13.59 -19.44 16.18
C VAL A 102 14.65 -20.09 15.28
N LEU A 103 15.25 -19.33 14.35
CA LEU A 103 16.30 -19.81 13.44
C LEU A 103 17.62 -19.05 13.66
N PRO A 104 18.78 -19.67 13.41
CA PRO A 104 20.05 -18.96 13.35
C PRO A 104 20.00 -17.78 12.37
N TYR A 105 20.72 -16.69 12.66
CA TYR A 105 20.60 -15.43 11.92
C TYR A 105 20.84 -15.59 10.41
N GLY A 106 21.94 -16.26 10.02
CA GLY A 106 22.24 -16.53 8.61
C GLY A 106 21.15 -17.34 7.91
N VAL A 107 20.54 -18.33 8.59
CA VAL A 107 19.44 -19.15 8.04
C VAL A 107 18.17 -18.31 7.89
N ALA A 108 17.80 -17.57 8.94
CA ALA A 108 16.64 -16.67 8.93
C ALA A 108 16.74 -15.66 7.78
N PHE A 109 17.91 -15.04 7.63
CA PHE A 109 18.20 -14.09 6.57
C PHE A 109 18.00 -14.73 5.19
N LYS A 110 18.68 -15.85 4.92
CA LYS A 110 18.66 -16.51 3.60
C LYS A 110 17.26 -16.99 3.22
N LEU A 111 16.50 -17.56 4.16
CA LEU A 111 15.12 -18.00 3.91
C LEU A 111 14.19 -16.84 3.58
N VAL A 112 14.29 -15.71 4.28
CA VAL A 112 13.48 -14.53 3.97
C VAL A 112 13.91 -13.92 2.63
N ALA A 113 15.21 -13.82 2.36
CA ALA A 113 15.73 -13.28 1.11
C ALA A 113 15.19 -14.04 -0.13
N ILE A 114 15.14 -15.37 -0.09
CA ILE A 114 14.61 -16.16 -1.22
C ILE A 114 13.07 -16.28 -1.22
N SER A 115 12.38 -15.87 -0.15
CA SER A 115 10.93 -16.12 0.01
C SER A 115 10.08 -15.52 -1.13
N GLY A 116 10.50 -14.38 -1.69
CA GLY A 116 9.84 -13.74 -2.83
C GLY A 116 9.84 -14.60 -4.08
N ILE A 117 11.00 -15.09 -4.49
CA ILE A 117 11.15 -15.94 -5.69
C ILE A 117 10.58 -17.34 -5.49
N VAL A 118 10.70 -17.91 -4.28
CA VAL A 118 10.12 -19.22 -3.94
C VAL A 118 8.58 -19.17 -3.97
N SER A 119 7.98 -18.08 -3.49
CA SER A 119 6.52 -17.93 -3.47
C SER A 119 5.92 -17.48 -4.81
N MET A 120 6.73 -16.99 -5.75
CA MET A 120 6.24 -16.36 -6.99
C MET A 120 5.37 -17.28 -7.87
N PRO A 121 5.73 -18.57 -8.09
CA PRO A 121 4.86 -19.50 -8.81
C PRO A 121 3.50 -19.70 -8.14
N ALA A 122 3.47 -19.83 -6.81
CA ALA A 122 2.25 -19.95 -6.03
C ALA A 122 1.42 -18.66 -6.04
N ALA A 123 2.07 -17.49 -5.98
CA ALA A 123 1.42 -16.19 -6.04
C ALA A 123 0.72 -15.97 -7.40
N ALA A 124 1.34 -16.40 -8.51
CA ALA A 124 0.73 -16.32 -9.83
C ALA A 124 -0.48 -17.25 -9.98
N TRP A 125 -0.39 -18.47 -9.45
CA TRP A 125 -1.54 -19.35 -9.36
C TRP A 125 -2.67 -18.74 -8.51
N LEU A 126 -2.33 -18.18 -7.35
CA LEU A 126 -3.30 -17.56 -6.45
C LEU A 126 -3.96 -16.34 -7.10
N MET A 127 -3.21 -15.55 -7.87
CA MET A 127 -3.74 -14.47 -8.70
C MET A 127 -4.83 -14.99 -9.65
N GLY A 128 -4.54 -16.02 -10.45
CA GLY A 128 -5.49 -16.62 -11.37
C GLY A 128 -6.70 -17.25 -10.68
N ARG A 129 -6.50 -17.86 -9.50
CA ARG A 129 -7.55 -18.46 -8.67
C ARG A 129 -8.48 -17.40 -8.07
N LEU A 130 -7.93 -16.34 -7.49
CA LEU A 130 -8.70 -15.23 -6.93
C LEU A 130 -9.45 -14.45 -8.01
N ALA A 131 -8.83 -14.29 -9.19
CA ALA A 131 -9.45 -13.64 -10.35
C ALA A 131 -10.52 -14.52 -11.03
N GLY A 132 -10.59 -15.81 -10.72
CA GLY A 132 -11.57 -16.74 -11.28
C GLY A 132 -11.30 -17.14 -12.73
N TRP A 133 -10.06 -17.08 -13.22
CA TRP A 133 -9.71 -17.42 -14.61
C TRP A 133 -9.97 -18.90 -14.95
N ALA A 134 -10.07 -19.30 -16.21
CA ALA A 134 -10.41 -20.69 -16.54
C ALA A 134 -9.28 -21.70 -16.21
N GLN A 135 -9.60 -22.97 -16.00
CA GLN A 135 -8.61 -24.06 -16.11
C GLN A 135 -8.47 -24.47 -17.58
N PRO A 136 -7.26 -24.85 -18.06
CA PRO A 136 -6.01 -25.03 -17.32
C PRO A 136 -5.16 -23.76 -17.12
N LEU A 137 -5.59 -22.56 -17.55
CA LEU A 137 -4.78 -21.33 -17.48
C LEU A 137 -4.17 -21.08 -16.08
N ARG A 138 -4.95 -21.23 -15.01
CA ARG A 138 -4.46 -21.06 -13.63
C ARG A 138 -3.24 -21.95 -13.30
N MET A 139 -3.19 -23.14 -13.89
CA MET A 139 -2.14 -24.14 -13.65
C MET A 139 -0.94 -23.97 -14.60
N LEU A 140 -1.07 -23.17 -15.65
CA LEU A 140 0.04 -22.78 -16.53
C LEU A 140 0.87 -21.63 -15.94
N LEU A 141 0.27 -20.79 -15.10
CA LEU A 141 0.95 -19.64 -14.49
C LEU A 141 2.17 -20.04 -13.62
N PRO A 142 2.11 -21.07 -12.74
CA PRO A 142 3.29 -21.52 -12.00
C PRO A 142 4.48 -21.87 -12.88
N ALA A 143 4.26 -22.58 -13.98
CA ALA A 143 5.32 -22.95 -14.92
C ALA A 143 5.91 -21.72 -15.63
N ALA A 144 5.07 -20.76 -16.03
CA ALA A 144 5.55 -19.51 -16.63
C ALA A 144 6.36 -18.66 -15.64
N LEU A 145 5.93 -18.58 -14.37
CA LEU A 145 6.65 -17.82 -13.36
C LEU A 145 7.88 -18.55 -12.82
N LEU A 146 7.93 -19.88 -12.90
CA LEU A 146 9.17 -20.62 -12.69
C LEU A 146 10.24 -20.19 -13.71
N LEU A 147 9.87 -20.05 -14.99
CA LEU A 147 10.79 -19.55 -16.01
C LEU A 147 11.20 -18.09 -15.77
N PHE A 148 10.26 -17.21 -15.38
CA PHE A 148 10.55 -15.82 -15.05
C PHE A 148 11.54 -15.69 -13.87
N VAL A 149 11.39 -16.51 -12.82
CA VAL A 149 12.29 -16.49 -11.67
C VAL A 149 13.73 -16.78 -12.09
N PHE A 150 13.96 -17.59 -13.13
CA PHE A 150 15.28 -17.92 -13.64
C PHE A 150 15.62 -17.22 -14.96
N ASP A 151 14.90 -16.14 -15.28
CA ASP A 151 15.26 -15.25 -16.37
C ASP A 151 16.61 -14.58 -16.07
N VAL A 152 17.58 -14.64 -16.98
CA VAL A 152 18.92 -14.05 -16.84
C VAL A 152 19.11 -12.81 -17.71
N ASN A 153 18.08 -12.41 -18.47
CA ASN A 153 18.16 -11.26 -19.37
C ASN A 153 18.24 -9.92 -18.65
N PHE A 154 17.97 -9.90 -17.34
CA PHE A 154 18.19 -8.75 -16.49
C PHE A 154 18.83 -9.20 -15.18
N THR A 155 20.01 -8.70 -14.89
CA THR A 155 20.70 -8.90 -13.63
C THR A 155 20.67 -7.55 -12.90
N ILE A 156 20.26 -7.53 -11.63
CA ILE A 156 20.13 -6.33 -10.77
C ILE A 156 18.90 -5.41 -10.96
N TYR A 157 17.94 -5.75 -11.82
CA TYR A 157 16.74 -4.89 -12.02
C TYR A 157 15.57 -5.23 -11.07
N GLY A 158 15.56 -6.44 -10.50
CA GLY A 158 14.60 -6.92 -9.50
C GLY A 158 13.68 -8.03 -9.99
N GLY A 159 13.24 -8.93 -9.10
CA GLY A 159 12.14 -9.88 -9.36
C GLY A 159 12.54 -11.30 -9.74
N ASN A 160 13.72 -11.51 -10.32
CA ASN A 160 14.28 -12.84 -10.63
C ASN A 160 15.35 -13.28 -9.61
N ALA A 161 15.86 -14.50 -9.74
CA ALA A 161 16.85 -15.08 -8.85
C ALA A 161 18.17 -14.31 -8.86
N ALA A 162 18.67 -13.91 -10.04
CA ALA A 162 19.91 -13.14 -10.16
C ALA A 162 19.82 -11.80 -9.42
N SER A 163 18.76 -11.03 -9.64
CA SER A 163 18.55 -9.75 -8.93
C SER A 163 18.34 -9.97 -7.43
N THR A 164 17.56 -11.01 -7.06
CA THR A 164 17.34 -11.35 -5.65
C THR A 164 18.66 -11.60 -4.94
N LEU A 165 19.53 -12.42 -5.53
CA LEU A 165 20.87 -12.73 -5.03
C LEU A 165 21.89 -11.59 -5.22
N ALA A 166 21.54 -10.52 -5.94
CA ALA A 166 22.33 -9.30 -5.96
C ALA A 166 22.06 -8.43 -4.72
N GLY A 167 20.93 -8.62 -4.04
CA GLY A 167 20.44 -7.79 -2.92
C GLY A 167 18.99 -7.34 -3.06
N GLU A 168 18.37 -7.50 -4.24
CA GLU A 168 17.00 -7.02 -4.54
C GLU A 168 15.89 -7.95 -4.02
N PHE A 169 16.11 -8.62 -2.88
CA PHE A 169 15.17 -9.63 -2.38
C PHE A 169 13.83 -9.03 -1.94
N ALA A 170 13.85 -7.83 -1.38
CA ALA A 170 12.63 -7.13 -0.97
C ALA A 170 11.76 -6.74 -2.17
N PHE A 171 12.36 -6.43 -3.32
CA PHE A 171 11.64 -6.27 -4.59
C PHE A 171 10.91 -7.56 -4.95
N SER A 172 11.59 -8.72 -4.88
CA SER A 172 10.99 -10.01 -5.21
C SER A 172 9.85 -10.40 -4.27
N ILE A 173 9.99 -10.12 -2.96
CA ILE A 173 8.91 -10.30 -1.98
C ILE A 173 7.70 -9.42 -2.34
N ALA A 174 7.93 -8.14 -2.63
CA ALA A 174 6.89 -7.20 -3.02
C ALA A 174 6.21 -7.57 -4.36
N LEU A 175 6.98 -8.08 -5.33
CA LEU A 175 6.45 -8.51 -6.62
C LEU A 175 5.54 -9.73 -6.48
N SER A 176 5.95 -10.73 -5.68
CA SER A 176 5.12 -11.90 -5.36
C SER A 176 3.81 -11.47 -4.68
N ALA A 177 3.88 -10.60 -3.68
CA ALA A 177 2.70 -10.04 -3.02
C ALA A 177 1.81 -9.22 -3.98
N THR A 178 2.40 -8.54 -4.96
CA THR A 178 1.67 -7.79 -5.98
C THR A 178 0.79 -8.70 -6.84
N LEU A 179 1.26 -9.89 -7.23
CA LEU A 179 0.43 -10.85 -7.98
C LEU A 179 -0.81 -11.26 -7.18
N VAL A 180 -0.63 -11.55 -5.89
CA VAL A 180 -1.74 -11.87 -4.98
C VAL A 180 -2.71 -10.69 -4.88
N TYR A 181 -2.18 -9.47 -4.71
CA TYR A 181 -2.96 -8.23 -4.67
C TYR A 181 -3.80 -8.04 -5.94
N LEU A 182 -3.22 -8.21 -7.13
CA LEU A 182 -3.95 -8.05 -8.41
C LEU A 182 -5.10 -9.06 -8.52
N GLY A 183 -4.92 -10.29 -8.04
CA GLY A 183 -5.99 -11.28 -7.94
C GLY A 183 -7.10 -10.86 -6.96
N MET A 184 -6.75 -10.32 -5.79
CA MET A 184 -7.70 -9.80 -4.82
C MET A 184 -8.45 -8.57 -5.33
N LEU A 185 -7.76 -7.66 -6.03
CA LEU A 185 -8.35 -6.48 -6.65
C LEU A 185 -9.35 -6.91 -7.73
N TRP A 186 -8.98 -7.85 -8.60
CA TRP A 186 -9.89 -8.40 -9.61
C TRP A 186 -11.17 -8.95 -8.95
N ARG A 187 -11.02 -9.78 -7.91
CA ARG A 187 -12.16 -10.31 -7.13
C ARG A 187 -13.02 -9.19 -6.54
N SER A 188 -12.40 -8.14 -5.99
CA SER A 188 -13.12 -7.00 -5.43
C SER A 188 -13.88 -6.20 -6.49
N LEU A 189 -13.28 -6.00 -7.66
CA LEU A 189 -13.94 -5.32 -8.79
C LEU A 189 -15.16 -6.12 -9.28
N GLU A 190 -15.04 -7.43 -9.42
CA GLU A 190 -16.15 -8.29 -9.87
C GLU A 190 -17.22 -8.48 -8.78
N ARG A 191 -16.81 -8.94 -7.59
CA ARG A 191 -17.71 -9.43 -6.54
C ARG A 191 -18.00 -8.41 -5.45
N GLY A 192 -17.28 -7.29 -5.38
CA GLY A 192 -17.45 -6.26 -4.32
C GLY A 192 -16.97 -6.68 -2.93
N THR A 193 -16.24 -7.80 -2.82
CA THR A 193 -15.76 -8.43 -1.58
C THR A 193 -14.23 -8.39 -1.46
N GLY A 194 -13.69 -8.59 -0.25
CA GLY A 194 -12.25 -8.75 -0.05
C GLY A 194 -11.42 -7.45 0.00
N ARG A 195 -12.07 -6.29 0.05
CA ARG A 195 -11.41 -4.96 0.11
C ARG A 195 -10.40 -4.84 1.25
N ALA A 196 -10.74 -5.30 2.45
CA ALA A 196 -9.83 -5.25 3.59
C ALA A 196 -8.54 -6.06 3.31
N ARG A 197 -8.67 -7.33 2.90
CA ARG A 197 -7.54 -8.18 2.54
C ARG A 197 -6.68 -7.55 1.43
N ALA A 198 -7.31 -7.03 0.36
CA ALA A 198 -6.60 -6.34 -0.72
C ALA A 198 -5.84 -5.10 -0.24
N SER A 199 -6.42 -4.31 0.68
CA SER A 199 -5.78 -3.11 1.26
C SER A 199 -4.56 -3.48 2.09
N SER A 200 -4.66 -4.55 2.90
CA SER A 200 -3.55 -5.06 3.70
C SER A 200 -2.40 -5.59 2.83
N VAL A 201 -2.69 -6.31 1.75
CA VAL A 201 -1.64 -6.79 0.82
C VAL A 201 -1.02 -5.62 0.05
N LEU A 202 -1.79 -4.60 -0.35
CA LEU A 202 -1.21 -3.40 -0.95
C LEU A 202 -0.28 -2.65 0.01
N ALA A 203 -0.66 -2.53 1.28
CA ALA A 203 0.20 -1.96 2.31
C ALA A 203 1.46 -2.80 2.52
N PHE A 204 1.35 -4.13 2.50
CA PHE A 204 2.50 -5.04 2.53
C PHE A 204 3.46 -4.78 1.36
N VAL A 205 2.95 -4.64 0.13
CA VAL A 205 3.76 -4.29 -1.04
C VAL A 205 4.48 -2.96 -0.83
N ALA A 206 3.78 -1.94 -0.31
CA ALA A 206 4.35 -0.62 -0.02
C ALA A 206 5.49 -0.65 1.01
N LEU A 207 5.33 -1.43 2.08
CA LEU A 207 6.31 -1.58 3.15
C LEU A 207 7.48 -2.49 2.78
N CYS A 208 7.30 -3.31 1.74
CA CYS A 208 8.38 -4.07 1.14
C CYS A 208 9.18 -3.23 0.16
N HIS A 209 8.58 -2.63 -0.89
CA HIS A 209 9.37 -1.93 -1.92
C HIS A 209 8.53 -0.91 -2.75
N PRO A 210 9.02 0.34 -2.96
CA PRO A 210 8.25 1.38 -3.67
C PRO A 210 8.09 1.13 -5.18
N ILE A 211 9.07 0.53 -5.86
CA ILE A 211 8.98 0.24 -7.32
C ILE A 211 7.85 -0.76 -7.64
N PRO A 212 7.74 -1.96 -7.02
CA PRO A 212 6.59 -2.84 -7.17
C PRO A 212 5.26 -2.21 -6.71
N LEU A 213 5.27 -1.31 -5.71
CA LEU A 213 4.07 -0.54 -5.35
C LEU A 213 3.59 0.35 -6.52
N ALA A 214 4.51 1.06 -7.19
CA ALA A 214 4.17 1.88 -8.35
C ALA A 214 3.58 1.03 -9.48
N PHE A 215 4.13 -0.17 -9.72
CA PHE A 215 3.55 -1.14 -10.64
C PHE A 215 2.15 -1.59 -10.20
N ALA A 216 1.96 -1.97 -8.93
CA ALA A 216 0.68 -2.42 -8.39
C ALA A 216 -0.42 -1.35 -8.55
N VAL A 217 -0.11 -0.09 -8.26
CA VAL A 217 -1.03 1.05 -8.43
C VAL A 217 -1.35 1.27 -9.92
N THR A 218 -0.34 1.27 -10.78
CA THR A 218 -0.52 1.43 -12.23
C THR A 218 -1.38 0.31 -12.82
N ALA A 219 -1.07 -0.94 -12.50
CA ALA A 219 -1.86 -2.11 -12.92
C ALA A 219 -3.30 -2.04 -12.39
N SER A 220 -3.52 -1.51 -11.17
CA SER A 220 -4.87 -1.31 -10.62
C SER A 220 -5.71 -0.36 -11.48
N ILE A 221 -5.13 0.77 -11.88
CA ILE A 221 -5.79 1.77 -12.73
C ILE A 221 -6.11 1.14 -14.10
N LEU A 222 -5.15 0.45 -14.70
CA LEU A 222 -5.32 -0.20 -16.01
C LEU A 222 -6.38 -1.32 -15.96
N MET A 223 -6.46 -2.11 -14.88
CA MET A 223 -7.51 -3.12 -14.70
C MET A 223 -8.92 -2.51 -14.68
N VAL A 224 -9.09 -1.35 -14.03
CA VAL A 224 -10.37 -0.62 -14.02
C VAL A 224 -10.67 -0.05 -15.40
N ALA A 225 -9.68 0.56 -16.07
CA ALA A 225 -9.85 1.12 -17.40
C ALA A 225 -10.22 0.06 -18.45
N VAL A 226 -9.52 -1.09 -18.46
CA VAL A 226 -9.79 -2.21 -19.37
C VAL A 226 -11.15 -2.83 -19.09
N ARG A 227 -11.61 -2.87 -17.84
CA ARG A 227 -12.98 -3.26 -17.52
C ARG A 227 -14.00 -2.32 -18.16
N GLY A 228 -13.81 -1.01 -18.04
CA GLY A 228 -14.66 -0.01 -18.69
C GLY A 228 -14.68 -0.20 -20.21
N LEU A 229 -13.51 -0.35 -20.83
CA LEU A 229 -13.35 -0.58 -22.26
C LEU A 229 -14.08 -1.85 -22.70
N HIS A 230 -13.93 -2.94 -21.95
CA HIS A 230 -14.57 -4.22 -22.27
C HIS A 230 -16.09 -4.15 -22.23
N ALA A 231 -16.67 -3.33 -21.35
CA ALA A 231 -18.11 -3.14 -21.23
C ALA A 231 -18.71 -2.24 -22.32
N LEU A 232 -17.93 -1.40 -23.00
CA LEU A 232 -18.43 -0.43 -23.98
C LEU A 232 -19.18 -1.06 -25.16
N PRO A 233 -18.72 -2.15 -25.81
CA PRO A 233 -19.43 -2.75 -26.93
C PRO A 233 -20.86 -3.20 -26.59
N GLY A 234 -21.11 -3.60 -25.34
CA GLY A 234 -22.45 -3.95 -24.86
C GLY A 234 -23.34 -2.74 -24.58
N ARG A 235 -22.77 -1.53 -24.45
CA ARG A 235 -23.51 -0.28 -24.18
C ARG A 235 -23.83 0.50 -25.44
N ILE A 236 -22.85 0.64 -26.34
CA ILE A 236 -22.94 1.54 -27.51
C ILE A 236 -22.65 0.84 -28.84
N GLY A 237 -22.53 -0.49 -28.85
CA GLY A 237 -22.26 -1.28 -30.05
C GLY A 237 -20.76 -1.38 -30.39
N ARG A 238 -20.37 -2.43 -31.12
CA ARG A 238 -18.96 -2.70 -31.47
C ARG A 238 -18.36 -1.69 -32.45
N ILE A 239 -19.14 -1.26 -33.45
CA ILE A 239 -18.68 -0.35 -34.51
C ILE A 239 -18.33 1.04 -33.95
N PRO A 240 -19.18 1.68 -33.12
CA PRO A 240 -18.83 2.97 -32.51
C PRO A 240 -17.62 2.89 -31.58
N VAL A 241 -17.45 1.80 -30.83
CA VAL A 241 -16.27 1.60 -29.96
C VAL A 241 -14.99 1.49 -30.78
N LEU A 242 -15.02 0.74 -31.88
CA LEU A 242 -13.87 0.62 -32.77
C LEU A 242 -13.52 1.97 -33.41
N GLY A 243 -14.53 2.71 -33.90
CA GLY A 243 -14.35 4.05 -34.46
C GLY A 243 -13.76 5.04 -33.46
N ALA A 244 -14.28 5.09 -32.23
CA ALA A 244 -13.76 5.94 -31.16
C ALA A 244 -12.33 5.56 -30.75
N SER A 245 -12.01 4.26 -30.71
CA SER A 245 -10.67 3.76 -30.39
C SER A 245 -9.65 4.16 -31.47
N ILE A 246 -10.01 4.01 -32.75
CA ILE A 246 -9.17 4.43 -33.88
C ILE A 246 -8.97 5.95 -33.85
N ALA A 247 -10.03 6.73 -33.64
CA ALA A 247 -9.94 8.18 -33.55
C ALA A 247 -9.05 8.62 -32.38
N ALA A 248 -9.15 7.97 -31.21
CA ALA A 248 -8.28 8.25 -30.07
C ALA A 248 -6.81 7.91 -30.35
N ILE A 249 -6.54 6.79 -31.02
CA ILE A 249 -5.17 6.40 -31.44
C ILE A 249 -4.61 7.41 -32.45
N MET A 250 -5.41 7.81 -33.45
CA MET A 250 -5.00 8.81 -34.44
C MET A 250 -4.74 10.17 -33.78
N LEU A 251 -5.62 10.61 -32.89
CA LEU A 251 -5.45 11.85 -32.13
C LEU A 251 -4.20 11.81 -31.27
N TRP A 252 -3.96 10.69 -30.59
CA TRP A 252 -2.75 10.49 -29.81
C TRP A 252 -1.51 10.52 -30.70
N ALA A 253 -1.49 9.85 -31.85
CA ALA A 253 -0.39 9.89 -32.81
C ALA A 253 -0.14 11.31 -33.36
N ALA A 254 -1.21 12.08 -33.63
CA ALA A 254 -1.08 13.48 -34.05
C ALA A 254 -0.46 14.35 -32.96
N ILE A 255 -0.98 14.27 -31.72
CA ILE A 255 -0.42 15.00 -30.56
C ILE A 255 1.00 14.56 -30.27
N TRP A 256 1.31 13.27 -30.46
CA TRP A 256 2.65 12.74 -30.28
C TRP A 256 3.69 13.43 -31.18
N ASN A 257 3.33 13.65 -32.44
CA ASN A 257 4.19 14.29 -33.42
C ASN A 257 4.27 15.82 -33.26
N LEU A 258 3.23 16.45 -32.69
CA LEU A 258 3.15 17.91 -32.55
C LEU A 258 3.63 18.42 -31.19
N ALA A 259 3.53 17.62 -30.14
CA ALA A 259 3.86 18.05 -28.79
C ALA A 259 5.34 17.81 -28.46
N GLU A 260 6.02 18.85 -27.98
CA GLU A 260 7.37 18.73 -27.44
C GLU A 260 7.38 18.25 -25.98
N SER A 261 6.36 18.63 -25.19
CA SER A 261 6.30 18.26 -23.78
C SER A 261 5.82 16.81 -23.58
N PRO A 262 6.51 16.01 -22.74
CA PRO A 262 6.06 14.65 -22.38
C PRO A 262 4.66 14.63 -21.75
N LEU A 263 4.30 15.66 -20.98
CA LEU A 263 2.98 15.79 -20.35
C LEU A 263 1.88 15.91 -21.40
N ALA A 264 2.07 16.72 -22.45
CA ALA A 264 1.08 16.84 -23.53
C ALA A 264 0.95 15.52 -24.31
N ARG A 265 2.05 14.80 -24.55
CA ARG A 265 2.04 13.48 -25.19
C ARG A 265 1.26 12.43 -24.39
N LEU A 266 1.19 12.57 -23.07
CA LEU A 266 0.49 11.67 -22.16
C LEU A 266 -0.95 12.13 -21.84
N ALA A 267 -1.35 13.35 -22.21
CA ALA A 267 -2.66 13.90 -21.86
C ALA A 267 -3.83 13.11 -22.47
N VAL A 268 -3.72 12.71 -23.75
CA VAL A 268 -4.76 11.92 -24.46
C VAL A 268 -4.94 10.54 -23.83
N PRO A 269 -3.90 9.71 -23.65
CA PRO A 269 -4.07 8.40 -23.01
C PRO A 269 -4.51 8.53 -21.56
N ALA A 270 -4.02 9.53 -20.80
CA ALA A 270 -4.48 9.79 -19.43
C ALA A 270 -5.97 10.17 -19.40
N GLY A 271 -6.43 11.03 -20.32
CA GLY A 271 -7.83 11.41 -20.47
C GLY A 271 -8.72 10.22 -20.85
N ALA A 272 -8.27 9.38 -21.78
CA ALA A 272 -8.99 8.15 -22.16
C ALA A 272 -9.12 7.19 -20.96
N VAL A 273 -8.04 6.96 -20.21
CA VAL A 273 -8.07 6.18 -18.98
C VAL A 273 -9.03 6.78 -17.95
N ALA A 274 -8.99 8.09 -17.74
CA ALA A 274 -9.89 8.77 -16.80
C ALA A 274 -11.36 8.62 -17.20
N VAL A 275 -11.69 8.76 -18.48
CA VAL A 275 -13.05 8.53 -19.01
C VAL A 275 -13.47 7.08 -18.77
N LEU A 276 -12.63 6.11 -19.12
CA LEU A 276 -12.93 4.70 -18.92
C LEU A 276 -13.14 4.35 -17.43
N VAL A 277 -12.31 4.89 -16.54
CA VAL A 277 -12.45 4.76 -15.09
C VAL A 277 -13.75 5.41 -14.60
N ALA A 278 -14.16 6.54 -15.16
CA ALA A 278 -15.41 7.21 -14.84
C ALA A 278 -16.64 6.40 -15.30
N THR A 279 -16.58 5.71 -16.44
CA THR A 279 -17.68 4.84 -16.91
C THR A 279 -17.97 3.66 -15.98
N GLU A 280 -17.03 3.31 -15.09
CA GLU A 280 -17.14 2.27 -14.08
C GLU A 280 -17.17 2.84 -12.65
N TRP A 281 -17.55 4.12 -12.46
CA TRP A 281 -17.44 4.85 -11.18
C TRP A 281 -17.78 4.04 -9.92
N ARG A 282 -18.90 3.29 -9.92
CA ARG A 282 -19.31 2.45 -8.78
C ARG A 282 -18.27 1.39 -8.41
N ARG A 283 -17.60 0.79 -9.39
CA ARG A 283 -16.54 -0.22 -9.19
C ARG A 283 -15.19 0.43 -8.97
N SER A 284 -14.90 1.56 -9.62
CA SER A 284 -13.71 2.39 -9.39
C SER A 284 -13.58 2.82 -7.93
N TRP A 285 -14.72 3.05 -7.25
CA TRP A 285 -14.74 3.29 -5.81
C TRP A 285 -14.12 2.16 -4.98
N HIS A 286 -14.24 0.89 -5.39
CA HIS A 286 -13.60 -0.20 -4.67
C HIS A 286 -12.07 -0.14 -4.75
N ALA A 287 -11.53 0.11 -5.95
CA ALA A 287 -10.09 0.27 -6.14
C ALA A 287 -9.56 1.50 -5.38
N LEU A 288 -10.31 2.61 -5.40
CA LEU A 288 -9.96 3.82 -4.65
C LEU A 288 -9.94 3.57 -3.14
N VAL A 289 -10.96 2.92 -2.58
CA VAL A 289 -10.99 2.57 -1.15
C VAL A 289 -9.81 1.66 -0.77
N ILE A 290 -9.49 0.68 -1.61
CA ILE A 290 -8.33 -0.20 -1.39
C ILE A 290 -7.03 0.62 -1.38
N GLY A 291 -6.86 1.51 -2.36
CA GLY A 291 -5.70 2.39 -2.46
C GLY A 291 -5.55 3.34 -1.27
N ILE A 292 -6.64 4.00 -0.84
CA ILE A 292 -6.64 4.92 0.30
C ILE A 292 -6.29 4.18 1.60
N ILE A 293 -6.92 3.03 1.87
CA ILE A 293 -6.65 2.28 3.10
C ILE A 293 -5.23 1.69 3.06
N GLY A 294 -4.80 1.10 1.94
CA GLY A 294 -3.45 0.56 1.79
C GLY A 294 -2.35 1.63 1.93
N GLY A 295 -2.55 2.79 1.30
CA GLY A 295 -1.66 3.95 1.46
C GLY A 295 -1.62 4.46 2.89
N ALA A 296 -2.77 4.58 3.56
CA ALA A 296 -2.83 5.01 4.95
C ALA A 296 -2.12 4.02 5.90
N LEU A 297 -2.34 2.72 5.73
CA LEU A 297 -1.69 1.67 6.55
C LEU A 297 -0.16 1.66 6.44
N SER A 298 0.38 2.12 5.31
CA SER A 298 1.83 2.23 5.08
C SER A 298 2.38 3.64 5.33
N ALA A 299 1.53 4.59 5.73
CA ALA A 299 1.88 6.01 5.83
C ALA A 299 3.03 6.30 6.78
N PHE A 300 3.13 5.57 7.91
CA PHE A 300 4.23 5.73 8.88
C PHE A 300 5.64 5.63 8.27
N TRP A 301 5.77 4.93 7.13
CA TRP A 301 7.01 4.79 6.38
C TRP A 301 6.97 5.57 5.06
N THR A 302 5.89 5.44 4.28
CA THR A 302 5.81 6.06 2.93
C THR A 302 5.74 7.59 2.96
N VAL A 303 5.10 8.19 3.96
CA VAL A 303 4.99 9.65 4.06
C VAL A 303 6.35 10.28 4.39
N PRO A 304 7.09 9.85 5.43
CA PRO A 304 8.46 10.30 5.67
C PRO A 304 9.40 10.08 4.47
N PHE A 305 9.33 8.90 3.83
CA PHE A 305 10.10 8.61 2.61
C PHE A 305 9.88 9.69 1.54
N VAL A 306 8.63 9.97 1.20
CA VAL A 306 8.28 10.94 0.14
C VAL A 306 8.64 12.37 0.55
N ALA A 307 8.45 12.73 1.82
CA ALA A 307 8.75 14.06 2.34
C ALA A 307 10.25 14.35 2.39
N ARG A 308 11.09 13.33 2.60
CA ARG A 308 12.55 13.47 2.75
C ARG A 308 13.35 13.11 1.51
N ARG A 309 12.69 12.76 0.39
CA ARG A 309 13.36 12.39 -0.87
C ARG A 309 14.35 13.43 -1.40
N ALA A 310 14.23 14.69 -1.00
CA ALA A 310 15.17 15.76 -1.35
C ALA A 310 16.61 15.48 -0.87
N TYR A 311 16.76 14.73 0.22
CA TYR A 311 18.05 14.36 0.83
C TYR A 311 18.56 12.98 0.35
N LEU A 312 17.91 12.38 -0.65
CA LEU A 312 18.44 11.19 -1.31
C LEU A 312 19.57 11.56 -2.26
N ASN A 313 20.61 10.75 -2.27
CA ASN A 313 21.65 10.78 -3.31
C ASN A 313 21.23 9.93 -4.54
N ASP A 314 21.93 10.12 -5.66
CA ASP A 314 21.75 9.37 -6.91
C ASP A 314 23.10 9.09 -7.54
N MET A 315 23.36 7.82 -7.88
CA MET A 315 24.59 7.35 -8.54
C MET A 315 24.82 7.96 -9.92
N GLY A 316 23.80 8.62 -10.50
CA GLY A 316 23.86 9.24 -11.81
C GLY A 316 23.66 8.24 -12.94
N TRP A 317 22.83 7.22 -12.71
CA TRP A 317 22.51 6.22 -13.73
C TRP A 317 21.86 6.89 -14.95
N GLU A 318 22.37 6.57 -16.13
CA GLU A 318 21.81 7.06 -17.39
C GLU A 318 20.72 6.15 -17.92
N ARG A 319 19.71 6.77 -18.50
CA ARG A 319 18.62 6.09 -19.19
C ARG A 319 19.15 5.17 -20.30
N LEU A 320 18.66 3.93 -20.31
CA LEU A 320 18.91 2.99 -21.41
C LEU A 320 18.12 3.40 -22.66
N THR A 321 18.82 3.52 -23.79
CA THR A 321 18.25 3.98 -25.07
C THR A 321 18.03 2.86 -26.09
N SER A 322 18.71 1.73 -25.96
CA SER A 322 18.59 0.56 -26.86
C SER A 322 17.27 -0.20 -26.65
N VAL A 323 16.15 0.36 -27.11
CA VAL A 323 14.80 -0.21 -26.94
C VAL A 323 14.69 -1.63 -27.49
N ARG A 324 15.22 -1.86 -28.69
CA ARG A 324 15.10 -3.13 -29.40
C ARG A 324 15.76 -4.29 -28.65
N GLU A 325 17.00 -4.07 -28.21
CA GLU A 325 17.79 -5.07 -27.47
C GLU A 325 17.20 -5.33 -26.09
N ASN A 326 16.85 -4.28 -25.35
CA ASN A 326 16.31 -4.43 -24.00
C ASN A 326 14.91 -5.09 -23.99
N LEU A 327 14.01 -4.77 -24.93
CA LEU A 327 12.66 -5.33 -24.87
C LEU A 327 12.47 -6.65 -25.61
N PHE A 328 13.22 -6.91 -26.68
CA PHE A 328 12.89 -8.00 -27.63
C PHE A 328 14.04 -8.96 -27.96
N PHE A 329 15.30 -8.50 -27.92
CA PHE A 329 16.46 -9.29 -28.37
C PHE A 329 17.62 -9.14 -27.38
N THR A 330 17.39 -9.64 -26.17
CA THR A 330 18.31 -9.51 -25.03
C THR A 330 19.61 -10.28 -25.23
N ASP A 331 19.59 -11.31 -26.07
CA ASP A 331 20.75 -12.07 -26.54
C ASP A 331 21.74 -11.24 -27.38
N LYS A 332 21.37 -10.01 -27.73
CA LYS A 332 22.21 -9.07 -28.50
C LYS A 332 22.76 -7.92 -27.66
N ILE A 333 22.47 -7.90 -26.36
CA ILE A 333 23.06 -6.93 -25.44
C ILE A 333 24.54 -7.28 -25.29
N SER A 334 25.42 -6.29 -25.48
CA SER A 334 26.86 -6.45 -25.30
C SER A 334 27.22 -6.55 -23.81
N GLY A 335 28.02 -7.55 -23.42
CA GLY A 335 28.56 -7.68 -22.07
C GLY A 335 28.90 -9.13 -21.70
N ASP A 336 29.55 -9.30 -20.53
CA ASP A 336 30.04 -10.59 -20.03
C ASP A 336 28.95 -11.43 -19.32
N GLY A 337 27.67 -11.19 -19.62
CA GLY A 337 26.53 -11.81 -18.93
C GLY A 337 25.83 -12.88 -19.77
N ALA A 338 25.48 -14.00 -19.16
CA ALA A 338 24.59 -14.99 -19.76
C ALA A 338 23.24 -14.37 -20.15
N HIS A 339 22.92 -14.39 -21.45
CA HIS A 339 21.61 -14.01 -21.98
C HIS A 339 20.93 -15.21 -22.66
N HIS A 340 19.60 -15.25 -22.67
CA HIS A 340 18.87 -16.27 -23.43
C HIS A 340 17.77 -15.68 -24.30
N SER A 341 17.52 -16.31 -25.44
CA SER A 341 16.50 -15.82 -26.36
C SER A 341 15.09 -16.02 -25.79
N ILE A 342 14.38 -14.91 -25.61
CA ILE A 342 12.95 -14.88 -25.24
C ILE A 342 12.02 -14.84 -26.46
N THR A 343 12.56 -14.98 -27.67
CA THR A 343 11.79 -14.85 -28.93
C THR A 343 10.55 -15.76 -28.95
N TRP A 344 10.69 -17.00 -28.49
CA TRP A 344 9.59 -17.96 -28.44
C TRP A 344 8.50 -17.56 -27.42
N LEU A 345 8.88 -16.94 -26.29
CA LEU A 345 7.96 -16.38 -25.31
C LEU A 345 7.21 -15.18 -25.89
N LEU A 346 7.91 -14.30 -26.61
CA LEU A 346 7.30 -13.15 -27.29
C LEU A 346 6.29 -13.60 -28.35
N VAL A 347 6.57 -14.68 -29.10
CA VAL A 347 5.62 -15.27 -30.04
C VAL A 347 4.37 -15.77 -29.31
N LEU A 348 4.52 -16.54 -28.22
CA LEU A 348 3.38 -17.02 -27.43
C LEU A 348 2.59 -15.88 -26.79
N ALA A 349 3.27 -14.85 -26.27
CA ALA A 349 2.65 -13.67 -25.71
C ALA A 349 1.89 -12.87 -26.77
N GLY A 350 2.46 -12.76 -27.98
CA GLY A 350 1.81 -12.18 -29.16
C GLY A 350 0.54 -12.93 -29.54
N VAL A 351 0.57 -14.26 -29.56
CA VAL A 351 -0.64 -15.09 -29.74
C VAL A 351 -1.66 -14.80 -28.64
N GLY A 352 -1.22 -14.74 -27.38
CA GLY A 352 -2.07 -14.37 -26.24
C GLY A 352 -2.77 -13.02 -26.42
N ALA A 353 -2.04 -12.01 -26.85
CA ALA A 353 -2.56 -10.67 -27.11
C ALA A 353 -3.53 -10.64 -28.30
N VAL A 354 -3.14 -11.21 -29.46
CA VAL A 354 -3.92 -11.16 -30.70
C VAL A 354 -5.20 -12.00 -30.58
N VAL A 355 -5.08 -13.26 -30.14
CA VAL A 355 -6.25 -14.14 -29.97
C VAL A 355 -7.12 -13.63 -28.81
N GLY A 356 -6.51 -13.10 -27.76
CA GLY A 356 -7.21 -12.45 -26.66
C GLY A 356 -8.06 -11.26 -27.13
N LEU A 357 -7.50 -10.39 -27.97
CA LEU A 357 -8.22 -9.28 -28.59
C LEU A 357 -9.34 -9.77 -29.52
N ALA A 358 -9.04 -10.72 -30.41
CA ALA A 358 -10.03 -11.29 -31.34
C ALA A 358 -11.22 -11.92 -30.63
N ARG A 359 -10.99 -12.53 -29.46
CA ARG A 359 -12.03 -13.13 -28.61
C ARG A 359 -12.61 -12.16 -27.58
N TRP A 360 -12.12 -10.94 -27.52
CA TRP A 360 -12.48 -9.95 -26.49
C TRP A 360 -12.32 -10.51 -25.07
N TYR A 361 -11.26 -11.29 -24.84
CA TYR A 361 -10.97 -11.97 -23.57
C TYR A 361 -10.28 -11.03 -22.58
N ARG A 362 -11.02 -10.61 -21.54
CA ARG A 362 -10.58 -9.57 -20.58
C ARG A 362 -9.21 -9.79 -19.95
N PRO A 363 -8.86 -10.99 -19.44
CA PRO A 363 -7.55 -11.18 -18.83
C PRO A 363 -6.40 -10.93 -19.80
N ALA A 364 -6.51 -11.42 -21.04
CA ALA A 364 -5.51 -11.16 -22.07
C ALA A 364 -5.45 -9.67 -22.43
N LEU A 365 -6.60 -9.02 -22.64
CA LEU A 365 -6.66 -7.56 -22.89
C LEU A 365 -5.97 -6.76 -21.77
N THR A 366 -6.21 -7.15 -20.52
CA THR A 366 -5.64 -6.47 -19.34
C THR A 366 -4.12 -6.57 -19.35
N TRP A 367 -3.58 -7.78 -19.51
CA TRP A 367 -2.13 -7.98 -19.51
C TRP A 367 -1.44 -7.46 -20.77
N THR A 368 -2.13 -7.40 -21.91
CA THR A 368 -1.64 -6.71 -23.11
C THR A 368 -1.49 -5.21 -22.86
N VAL A 369 -2.49 -4.57 -22.23
CA VAL A 369 -2.42 -3.14 -21.89
C VAL A 369 -1.35 -2.86 -20.84
N ILE A 370 -1.18 -3.75 -19.85
CA ILE A 370 -0.08 -3.66 -18.87
C ILE A 370 1.28 -3.77 -19.58
N ALA A 371 1.48 -4.80 -20.42
CA ALA A 371 2.73 -5.00 -21.15
C ALA A 371 3.06 -3.79 -22.02
N PHE A 372 2.08 -3.30 -22.79
CA PHE A 372 2.25 -2.10 -23.61
C PHE A 372 2.61 -0.87 -22.76
N THR A 373 1.95 -0.67 -21.62
CA THR A 373 2.24 0.46 -20.72
C THR A 373 3.65 0.37 -20.14
N MET A 374 4.12 -0.83 -19.76
CA MET A 374 5.49 -1.01 -19.26
C MET A 374 6.52 -0.77 -20.35
N ALA A 375 6.29 -1.26 -21.58
CA ALA A 375 7.17 -0.97 -22.71
C ALA A 375 7.22 0.53 -23.02
N MET A 376 6.08 1.20 -23.11
CA MET A 376 6.02 2.65 -23.33
C MET A 376 6.66 3.44 -22.17
N GLY A 377 6.47 2.96 -20.94
CA GLY A 377 7.17 3.47 -19.77
C GLY A 377 8.68 3.43 -19.97
N PHE A 378 9.25 2.27 -20.30
CA PHE A 378 10.68 2.12 -20.58
C PHE A 378 11.17 3.03 -21.71
N VAL A 379 10.41 3.10 -22.81
CA VAL A 379 10.76 3.87 -24.02
C VAL A 379 10.70 5.38 -23.79
N HIS A 380 9.83 5.89 -22.91
CA HIS A 380 9.61 7.33 -22.78
C HIS A 380 9.93 7.91 -21.41
N TRP A 381 10.37 7.07 -20.47
CA TRP A 381 10.82 7.55 -19.17
C TRP A 381 11.92 8.61 -19.35
N PRO A 382 11.79 9.81 -18.76
CA PRO A 382 12.82 10.84 -18.88
C PRO A 382 14.09 10.44 -18.11
N GLN A 383 15.20 11.13 -18.39
CA GLN A 383 16.38 11.06 -17.51
C GLN A 383 15.96 11.60 -16.13
N HIS A 384 15.99 10.74 -15.13
CA HIS A 384 15.53 11.03 -13.78
C HIS A 384 16.19 10.04 -12.80
N ARG A 385 16.12 10.33 -11.50
CA ARG A 385 16.61 9.43 -10.43
C ARG A 385 16.05 8.01 -10.50
N LEU A 386 14.82 7.86 -11.00
CA LEU A 386 14.29 6.53 -11.26
C LEU A 386 14.79 6.11 -12.64
N TRP A 387 15.73 5.18 -12.64
CA TRP A 387 16.30 4.63 -13.87
C TRP A 387 15.27 3.78 -14.64
N ASN A 388 15.19 3.95 -15.96
CA ASN A 388 14.16 3.29 -16.78
C ASN A 388 14.30 1.76 -16.82
N ALA A 389 15.50 1.21 -16.62
CA ALA A 389 15.69 -0.24 -16.54
C ALA A 389 14.89 -0.90 -15.41
N ARG A 390 14.55 -0.16 -14.34
CA ARG A 390 13.69 -0.64 -13.25
C ARG A 390 12.26 -0.98 -13.69
N ILE A 391 11.87 -0.65 -14.93
CA ILE A 391 10.59 -1.00 -15.54
C ILE A 391 10.63 -2.39 -16.21
N LEU A 392 11.81 -2.84 -16.64
CA LEU A 392 11.99 -4.08 -17.40
C LEU A 392 11.42 -5.33 -16.72
N PRO A 393 11.57 -5.55 -15.39
CA PRO A 393 11.00 -6.72 -14.73
C PRO A 393 9.48 -6.86 -14.93
N PHE A 394 8.76 -5.73 -14.99
CA PHE A 394 7.31 -5.73 -15.19
C PHE A 394 6.90 -5.98 -16.64
N TRP A 395 7.72 -5.56 -17.60
CA TRP A 395 7.57 -5.93 -19.01
C TRP A 395 7.71 -7.43 -19.18
N TYR A 396 8.81 -8.02 -18.69
CA TYR A 396 9.03 -9.46 -18.81
C TYR A 396 7.96 -10.25 -18.07
N LEU A 397 7.61 -9.86 -16.83
CA LEU A 397 6.50 -10.47 -16.09
C LEU A 397 5.21 -10.53 -16.93
N ALA A 398 4.86 -9.43 -17.59
CA ALA A 398 3.68 -9.38 -18.46
C ALA A 398 3.81 -10.29 -19.69
N VAL A 399 4.99 -10.39 -20.29
CA VAL A 399 5.29 -11.34 -21.39
C VAL A 399 5.09 -12.78 -20.93
N TYR A 400 5.63 -13.19 -19.77
CA TYR A 400 5.46 -14.55 -19.25
C TYR A 400 3.99 -14.88 -18.94
N VAL A 401 3.24 -13.94 -18.35
CA VAL A 401 1.81 -14.12 -18.10
C VAL A 401 1.02 -14.24 -19.41
N LEU A 402 1.31 -13.39 -20.40
CA LEU A 402 0.70 -13.45 -21.72
C LEU A 402 1.06 -14.73 -22.50
N ALA A 403 2.28 -15.24 -22.35
CA ALA A 403 2.69 -16.50 -22.95
C ALA A 403 1.89 -17.69 -22.40
N ALA A 404 1.64 -17.73 -21.08
CA ALA A 404 0.73 -18.71 -20.47
C ALA A 404 -0.70 -18.59 -21.01
N MET A 405 -1.20 -17.36 -21.19
CA MET A 405 -2.50 -17.09 -21.81
C MET A 405 -2.55 -17.51 -23.28
N GLY A 406 -1.49 -17.27 -24.05
CA GLY A 406 -1.37 -17.67 -25.44
C GLY A 406 -1.41 -19.19 -25.60
N LEU A 407 -0.63 -19.91 -24.78
CA LEU A 407 -0.67 -21.38 -24.75
C LEU A 407 -2.07 -21.90 -24.40
N TRP A 408 -2.72 -21.33 -23.39
CA TRP A 408 -4.09 -21.68 -23.05
C TRP A 408 -5.07 -21.41 -24.20
N LEU A 409 -5.00 -20.25 -24.84
CA LEU A 409 -5.86 -19.88 -25.96
C LEU A 409 -5.67 -20.80 -27.16
N ILE A 410 -4.44 -21.23 -27.46
CA ILE A 410 -4.15 -22.24 -28.49
C ILE A 410 -4.88 -23.54 -28.14
N ILE A 411 -4.67 -24.06 -26.92
CA ILE A 411 -5.23 -25.34 -26.47
C ILE A 411 -6.76 -25.30 -26.46
N ASP A 412 -7.34 -24.21 -25.96
CA ASP A 412 -8.78 -23.99 -25.96
C ASP A 412 -9.34 -23.92 -27.39
N THR A 413 -8.62 -23.30 -28.34
CA THR A 413 -9.01 -23.31 -29.76
C THR A 413 -9.01 -24.71 -30.36
N LEU A 414 -7.96 -25.49 -30.08
CA LEU A 414 -7.77 -26.84 -30.64
C LEU A 414 -8.74 -27.88 -30.06
N THR A 415 -9.23 -27.67 -28.84
CA THR A 415 -10.03 -28.66 -28.11
C THR A 415 -11.52 -28.33 -28.00
N ARG A 416 -11.96 -27.17 -28.53
CA ARG A 416 -13.37 -26.83 -28.68
C ARG A 416 -14.01 -27.72 -29.77
N ARG A 417 -15.01 -28.52 -29.41
CA ARG A 417 -15.92 -29.14 -30.39
C ARG A 417 -16.75 -28.03 -31.03
N ARG A 418 -16.90 -28.02 -32.36
CA ARG A 418 -17.79 -27.11 -33.10
C ARG A 418 -19.23 -27.27 -32.58
N ALA A 419 -19.69 -26.32 -31.76
CA ALA A 419 -21.10 -26.09 -31.52
C ALA A 419 -21.54 -24.89 -32.37
N PRO A 420 -22.78 -24.87 -32.90
CA PRO A 420 -23.26 -23.76 -33.71
C PRO A 420 -23.27 -22.45 -32.91
N ALA A 421 -22.97 -21.36 -33.61
CA ALA A 421 -22.75 -20.03 -33.06
C ALA A 421 -24.03 -19.45 -32.42
N ALA A 422 -24.18 -19.62 -31.11
CA ALA A 422 -25.04 -18.78 -30.29
C ALA A 422 -24.48 -18.70 -28.86
N ALA A 423 -24.42 -17.47 -28.34
CA ALA A 423 -23.91 -17.04 -27.03
C ALA A 423 -22.38 -16.98 -26.86
N ALA A 424 -21.91 -15.74 -26.65
CA ALA A 424 -20.56 -15.42 -26.21
C ALA A 424 -20.24 -16.10 -24.85
N PRO A 425 -18.97 -16.49 -24.60
CA PRO A 425 -18.57 -17.14 -23.35
C PRO A 425 -18.41 -16.10 -22.23
N ASP A 426 -19.51 -15.47 -21.82
CA ASP A 426 -19.56 -14.55 -20.66
C ASP A 426 -20.16 -15.21 -19.41
N ALA A 427 -20.40 -16.53 -19.45
CA ALA A 427 -20.76 -17.29 -18.27
C ALA A 427 -19.53 -17.43 -17.35
N TYR A 428 -19.34 -16.45 -16.47
CA TYR A 428 -18.69 -16.68 -15.18
C TYR A 428 -19.29 -17.96 -14.61
N ALA A 429 -18.48 -19.00 -14.43
CA ALA A 429 -18.89 -20.19 -13.70
C ALA A 429 -19.41 -19.73 -12.32
N SER A 430 -20.73 -19.73 -12.19
CA SER A 430 -21.41 -19.59 -10.91
C SER A 430 -21.26 -20.92 -10.18
N ASP A 431 -20.89 -20.79 -8.91
CA ASP A 431 -21.04 -21.75 -7.82
C ASP A 431 -20.64 -23.21 -8.04
N ALA A 432 -19.46 -23.57 -7.49
CA ALA A 432 -19.27 -24.86 -6.81
C ALA A 432 -18.03 -24.92 -5.89
N ASP A 433 -16.93 -24.18 -6.13
CA ASP A 433 -15.65 -24.46 -5.44
C ASP A 433 -15.16 -23.39 -4.43
N ALA A 434 -16.06 -22.56 -3.89
CA ALA A 434 -15.69 -21.45 -3.01
C ALA A 434 -15.86 -21.61 -1.47
N PRO A 435 -16.23 -22.76 -0.84
CA PRO A 435 -16.39 -22.77 0.62
C PRO A 435 -15.11 -23.11 1.42
N ALA A 436 -14.00 -23.56 0.81
CA ALA A 436 -12.85 -24.05 1.59
C ALA A 436 -11.99 -22.95 2.26
N ALA A 437 -12.05 -21.70 1.80
CA ALA A 437 -11.16 -20.63 2.28
C ALA A 437 -11.64 -19.92 3.56
N ASP A 438 -12.94 -19.97 3.86
CA ASP A 438 -13.49 -19.36 5.09
C ASP A 438 -13.69 -20.41 6.21
N ALA A 439 -13.73 -21.71 5.88
CA ALA A 439 -13.87 -22.79 6.86
C ALA A 439 -12.59 -23.04 7.68
N LEU A 440 -11.40 -22.81 7.09
CA LEU A 440 -10.12 -23.03 7.78
C LEU A 440 -9.85 -22.01 8.91
N ALA A 441 -10.56 -20.88 8.93
CA ALA A 441 -10.42 -19.83 9.95
C ALA A 441 -11.45 -19.95 11.10
N ALA A 442 -12.46 -20.83 10.98
CA ALA A 442 -13.61 -20.85 11.89
C ALA A 442 -13.90 -22.21 12.55
N GLY A 443 -13.15 -23.28 12.25
CA GLY A 443 -13.27 -24.57 12.97
C GLY A 443 -14.62 -25.28 12.85
N LEU A 444 -15.43 -24.99 11.82
CA LEU A 444 -16.77 -25.55 11.65
C LEU A 444 -16.85 -26.46 10.41
N PRO A 445 -17.59 -27.60 10.48
CA PRO A 445 -17.74 -28.53 9.36
C PRO A 445 -18.61 -27.95 8.23
N ALA A 446 -18.13 -28.06 6.99
CA ALA A 446 -18.78 -27.53 5.80
C ALA A 446 -19.98 -28.41 5.38
N ALA A 447 -21.21 -27.91 5.56
CA ALA A 447 -22.42 -28.53 5.02
C ALA A 447 -22.74 -27.97 3.62
N ALA A 448 -23.07 -28.88 2.70
CA ALA A 448 -23.18 -28.67 1.27
C ALA A 448 -24.50 -27.98 0.85
N ALA A 449 -24.41 -27.08 -0.13
CA ALA A 449 -25.52 -26.65 -0.98
C ALA A 449 -25.08 -26.82 -2.44
N GLN A 450 -25.64 -27.80 -3.15
CA GLN A 450 -25.39 -28.06 -4.58
C GLN A 450 -26.73 -28.06 -5.33
N GLY A 451 -26.91 -27.12 -6.25
CA GLY A 451 -27.97 -27.15 -7.27
C GLY A 451 -27.49 -27.89 -8.54
N PRO A 452 -28.40 -28.21 -9.49
CA PRO A 452 -28.11 -29.09 -10.61
C PRO A 452 -27.07 -28.48 -11.57
N VAL A 453 -26.00 -29.23 -11.83
CA VAL A 453 -24.91 -28.87 -12.74
C VAL A 453 -25.41 -28.88 -14.19
N ALA A 454 -25.61 -27.71 -14.77
CA ALA A 454 -25.68 -27.54 -16.21
C ALA A 454 -24.25 -27.47 -16.77
N SER A 455 -23.72 -28.61 -17.20
CA SER A 455 -22.41 -28.74 -17.85
C SER A 455 -22.42 -28.08 -19.25
N GLY A 456 -22.12 -26.78 -19.31
CA GLY A 456 -21.90 -26.03 -20.54
C GLY A 456 -20.42 -26.02 -20.96
N HIS A 457 -20.10 -26.84 -21.98
CA HIS A 457 -19.05 -26.69 -23.01
C HIS A 457 -17.56 -26.36 -22.66
N GLY A 458 -16.63 -27.17 -23.21
CA GLY A 458 -15.29 -26.74 -23.67
C GLY A 458 -14.06 -27.39 -23.00
N VAL A 459 -13.21 -28.07 -23.79
CA VAL A 459 -11.95 -28.80 -23.43
C VAL A 459 -12.15 -30.20 -22.83
N LEU A 460 -11.50 -31.23 -23.39
CA LEU A 460 -11.56 -32.61 -22.87
C LEU A 460 -11.06 -32.68 -21.41
N PRO A 461 -11.70 -33.46 -20.52
CA PRO A 461 -11.35 -33.50 -19.09
C PRO A 461 -9.87 -33.80 -18.80
N TRP A 462 -9.24 -34.69 -19.57
CA TRP A 462 -7.82 -35.05 -19.41
C TRP A 462 -6.85 -33.94 -19.86
N VAL A 463 -7.24 -33.09 -20.82
CA VAL A 463 -6.40 -31.97 -21.28
C VAL A 463 -6.15 -30.99 -20.13
N ARG A 464 -7.14 -30.79 -19.26
CA ARG A 464 -7.01 -29.93 -18.06
C ARG A 464 -6.01 -30.47 -17.03
N ILE A 465 -5.65 -31.75 -17.11
CA ILE A 465 -4.70 -32.43 -16.22
C ILE A 465 -3.32 -32.55 -16.88
N VAL A 466 -3.27 -33.04 -18.13
CA VAL A 466 -2.01 -33.35 -18.83
C VAL A 466 -1.25 -32.08 -19.21
N VAL A 467 -1.95 -31.06 -19.71
CA VAL A 467 -1.30 -29.84 -20.22
C VAL A 467 -0.45 -29.15 -19.15
N PRO A 468 -0.95 -28.88 -17.93
CA PRO A 468 -0.12 -28.25 -16.89
C PRO A 468 1.10 -29.08 -16.49
N VAL A 469 0.95 -30.41 -16.42
CA VAL A 469 2.06 -31.31 -16.09
C VAL A 469 3.13 -31.28 -17.17
N VAL A 470 2.72 -31.35 -18.45
CA VAL A 470 3.64 -31.25 -19.58
C VAL A 470 4.30 -29.87 -19.64
N ALA A 471 3.55 -28.80 -19.40
CA ALA A 471 4.09 -27.44 -19.38
C ALA A 471 5.13 -27.27 -18.26
N LEU A 472 4.88 -27.81 -17.06
CA LEU A 472 5.84 -27.80 -15.97
C LEU A 472 7.08 -28.65 -16.31
N ALA A 473 6.92 -29.84 -16.88
CA ALA A 473 8.03 -30.68 -17.30
C ALA A 473 8.86 -30.00 -18.41
N ALA A 474 8.22 -29.33 -19.36
CA ALA A 474 8.90 -28.56 -20.40
C ALA A 474 9.66 -27.37 -19.81
N ALA A 475 9.06 -26.61 -18.88
CA ALA A 475 9.73 -25.52 -18.18
C ALA A 475 10.96 -26.03 -17.40
N ALA A 476 10.80 -27.12 -16.65
CA ALA A 476 11.90 -27.73 -15.90
C ALA A 476 13.01 -28.26 -16.83
N GLY A 477 12.64 -28.82 -17.98
CA GLY A 477 13.60 -29.30 -18.97
C GLY A 477 14.36 -28.17 -19.66
N LEU A 478 13.70 -27.07 -20.01
CA LEU A 478 14.34 -25.87 -20.54
C LEU A 478 15.36 -25.29 -19.55
N LEU A 479 14.99 -25.17 -18.27
CA LEU A 479 15.89 -24.68 -17.23
C LEU A 479 17.04 -25.66 -16.96
N SER A 480 16.78 -26.96 -16.96
CA SER A 480 17.83 -27.97 -16.80
C SER A 480 18.83 -27.97 -17.97
N LEU A 481 18.35 -27.73 -19.20
CA LEU A 481 19.21 -27.50 -20.37
C LEU A 481 20.01 -26.20 -20.23
N GLN A 482 19.38 -25.12 -19.78
CA GLN A 482 20.02 -23.83 -19.56
C GLN A 482 21.13 -23.90 -18.50
N PHE A 483 20.91 -24.65 -17.42
CA PHE A 483 21.89 -24.82 -16.36
C PHE A 483 22.96 -25.87 -16.67
N GLY A 484 22.86 -26.59 -17.80
CA GLY A 484 23.80 -27.66 -18.17
C GLY A 484 23.62 -28.95 -17.35
N ASN A 485 22.49 -29.09 -16.64
CA ASN A 485 22.18 -30.22 -15.76
C ASN A 485 21.31 -31.30 -16.46
N TRP A 486 21.16 -31.23 -17.80
CA TRP A 486 20.31 -32.15 -18.56
C TRP A 486 21.01 -33.51 -18.79
N PRO A 487 20.46 -34.64 -18.30
CA PRO A 487 21.14 -35.94 -18.32
C PRO A 487 21.51 -36.48 -19.72
N ALA A 488 20.86 -36.00 -20.79
CA ALA A 488 21.06 -36.47 -22.16
C ALA A 488 21.80 -35.47 -23.08
N ALA A 489 22.32 -34.36 -22.55
CA ALA A 489 23.02 -33.36 -23.36
C ALA A 489 24.41 -33.88 -23.76
N ARG A 490 24.71 -33.87 -25.06
CA ARG A 490 26.06 -34.15 -25.57
C ARG A 490 26.90 -32.87 -25.53
N HIS A 491 28.12 -32.97 -25.01
CA HIS A 491 29.06 -31.86 -24.99
C HIS A 491 29.72 -31.70 -26.37
N HIS A 492 29.57 -30.53 -26.99
CA HIS A 492 30.30 -30.17 -28.21
C HIS A 492 31.53 -29.29 -27.87
N ALA A 493 32.54 -29.31 -28.74
CA ALA A 493 33.85 -28.67 -28.51
C ALA A 493 33.80 -27.13 -28.44
N ASP A 494 32.69 -26.52 -28.85
CA ASP A 494 32.37 -25.09 -28.77
C ASP A 494 31.59 -24.71 -27.50
N GLY A 495 31.45 -25.64 -26.55
CA GLY A 495 30.71 -25.42 -25.31
C GLY A 495 29.20 -25.59 -25.45
N ALA A 496 28.59 -25.26 -26.58
CA ALA A 496 27.12 -25.19 -26.74
C ALA A 496 26.38 -26.52 -26.51
N HIS A 497 25.27 -26.46 -25.77
CA HIS A 497 24.31 -27.56 -25.62
C HIS A 497 23.28 -27.50 -26.76
N ARG A 498 23.18 -28.56 -27.57
CA ARG A 498 22.22 -28.65 -28.69
C ARG A 498 21.20 -29.76 -28.45
N LEU A 499 19.92 -29.42 -28.56
CA LEU A 499 18.80 -30.37 -28.51
C LEU A 499 17.87 -30.10 -29.71
N GLY A 500 18.12 -30.76 -30.84
CA GLY A 500 17.39 -30.49 -32.09
C GLY A 500 17.67 -29.06 -32.60
N PRO A 501 16.64 -28.24 -32.90
CA PRO A 501 16.83 -26.86 -33.35
C PRO A 501 17.21 -25.88 -32.23
N PHE A 502 17.21 -26.32 -30.96
CA PHE A 502 17.53 -25.48 -29.82
C PHE A 502 19.02 -25.54 -29.50
N THR A 503 19.69 -24.39 -29.56
CA THR A 503 21.10 -24.23 -29.15
C THR A 503 21.15 -23.31 -27.94
N VAL A 504 21.80 -23.76 -26.87
CA VAL A 504 22.09 -22.97 -25.68
C VAL A 504 23.61 -22.83 -25.59
N SER A 505 24.12 -21.60 -25.66
CA SER A 505 25.54 -21.32 -25.41
C SER A 505 25.88 -21.73 -23.98
N ALA A 506 26.95 -22.50 -23.78
CA ALA A 506 27.36 -23.00 -22.45
C ALA A 506 28.65 -22.34 -21.94
N GLU A 507 28.94 -21.12 -22.38
CA GLU A 507 30.07 -20.36 -21.82
C GLU A 507 29.86 -20.07 -20.33
N ASP A 508 28.61 -19.94 -19.84
CA ASP A 508 28.28 -19.74 -18.43
C ASP A 508 27.47 -20.90 -17.82
N ARG A 509 28.17 -21.99 -17.48
CA ARG A 509 27.53 -23.12 -16.77
C ARG A 509 27.05 -22.69 -15.38
N ASN A 510 25.82 -23.10 -15.04
CA ASN A 510 25.30 -23.09 -13.67
C ASN A 510 25.30 -21.70 -12.99
N PHE A 511 25.11 -20.61 -13.75
CA PHE A 511 25.13 -19.21 -13.26
C PHE A 511 24.37 -19.01 -11.94
N VAL A 512 23.16 -19.55 -11.81
CA VAL A 512 22.33 -19.35 -10.61
C VAL A 512 22.82 -20.17 -9.42
N HIS A 513 23.30 -21.40 -9.63
CA HIS A 513 23.98 -22.17 -8.58
C HIS A 513 25.30 -21.51 -8.18
N GLY A 514 26.04 -20.93 -9.13
CA GLY A 514 27.24 -20.15 -8.87
C GLY A 514 26.94 -18.92 -8.01
N TRP A 515 25.88 -18.17 -8.32
CA TRP A 515 25.43 -17.04 -7.51
C TRP A 515 24.92 -17.46 -6.13
N ALA A 516 24.14 -18.53 -6.05
CA ALA A 516 23.64 -19.05 -4.78
C ALA A 516 24.79 -19.57 -3.90
N ASP A 517 25.73 -20.34 -4.45
CA ASP A 517 26.93 -20.78 -3.71
C ASP A 517 27.79 -19.58 -3.32
N TRP A 518 28.01 -18.61 -4.21
CA TRP A 518 28.72 -17.37 -3.88
C TRP A 518 28.07 -16.65 -2.69
N ASN A 519 26.76 -16.45 -2.72
CA ASN A 519 26.07 -15.72 -1.66
C ASN A 519 25.97 -16.52 -0.35
N PHE A 520 25.62 -17.81 -0.43
CA PHE A 520 25.17 -18.60 0.73
C PHE A 520 26.24 -19.52 1.33
N ARG A 521 27.38 -19.71 0.65
CA ARG A 521 28.61 -20.22 1.29
C ARG A 521 29.09 -19.25 2.38
N GLY A 522 28.70 -17.97 2.26
CA GLY A 522 28.91 -16.93 3.25
C GLY A 522 30.34 -16.40 3.29
N TYR A 523 30.57 -15.43 4.17
CA TYR A 523 31.92 -14.90 4.43
C TYR A 523 32.83 -16.03 4.95
N GLU A 524 32.34 -16.84 5.88
CA GLU A 524 33.09 -17.89 6.59
C GLU A 524 33.56 -19.03 5.66
N GLY A 525 32.90 -19.22 4.53
CA GLY A 525 33.30 -20.22 3.55
C GLY A 525 34.24 -19.70 2.47
N ARG A 526 34.72 -18.44 2.56
CA ARG A 526 35.70 -17.88 1.63
C ARG A 526 37.13 -18.31 1.97
N PRO A 527 37.97 -18.65 0.98
CA PRO A 527 39.39 -18.91 1.24
C PRO A 527 40.11 -17.76 1.94
N ALA A 528 39.75 -16.51 1.61
CA ALA A 528 40.31 -15.31 2.21
C ALA A 528 39.63 -14.88 3.54
N TYR A 529 38.70 -15.68 4.08
CA TYR A 529 38.03 -15.35 5.33
C TYR A 529 38.96 -15.22 6.55
N PRO A 530 40.00 -16.07 6.74
CA PRO A 530 40.90 -15.92 7.87
C PRO A 530 41.55 -14.54 7.94
N GLU A 531 41.95 -14.01 6.77
CA GLU A 531 42.54 -12.67 6.62
C GLU A 531 41.54 -11.57 6.98
N TYR A 532 40.31 -11.64 6.44
CA TYR A 532 39.24 -10.71 6.78
C TYR A 532 38.88 -10.74 8.27
N HIS A 533 38.82 -11.95 8.85
CA HIS A 533 38.51 -12.14 10.27
C HIS A 533 39.60 -11.59 11.18
N GLU A 534 40.87 -11.73 10.80
CA GLU A 534 42.02 -11.12 11.49
C GLU A 534 41.90 -9.59 11.48
N PHE A 535 41.61 -8.99 10.32
CA PHE A 535 41.39 -7.55 10.20
C PHE A 535 40.23 -7.05 11.07
N VAL A 536 39.09 -7.74 11.04
CA VAL A 536 37.92 -7.43 11.89
C VAL A 536 38.27 -7.51 13.37
N THR A 537 39.03 -8.54 13.78
CA THR A 537 39.45 -8.73 15.16
C THR A 537 40.40 -7.62 15.61
N ALA A 538 41.40 -7.29 14.79
CA ALA A 538 42.33 -6.20 15.07
C ALA A 538 41.61 -4.87 15.24
N MET A 539 40.64 -4.55 14.37
CA MET A 539 39.83 -3.34 14.50
C MET A 539 38.97 -3.34 15.77
N SER A 540 38.40 -4.49 16.16
CA SER A 540 37.68 -4.64 17.44
C SER A 540 38.58 -4.35 18.65
N ASP A 541 39.80 -4.89 18.65
CA ASP A 541 40.76 -4.73 19.74
C ASP A 541 41.31 -3.29 19.82
N ILE A 542 41.58 -2.67 18.67
CA ILE A 542 41.92 -1.24 18.58
C ILE A 542 40.80 -0.40 19.19
N GLY A 543 39.54 -0.66 18.81
CA GLY A 543 38.37 0.04 19.33
C GLY A 543 38.21 -0.04 20.85
N LYS A 544 38.60 -1.17 21.45
CA LYS A 544 38.56 -1.41 22.91
C LYS A 544 39.78 -0.86 23.66
N THR A 545 40.84 -0.50 22.94
CA THR A 545 42.07 0.02 23.55
C THR A 545 41.86 1.47 24.01
N PRO A 546 42.02 1.80 25.31
CA PRO A 546 41.72 3.14 25.84
C PRO A 546 42.47 4.29 25.17
N ALA A 547 43.67 4.03 24.64
CA ALA A 547 44.46 5.03 23.92
C ALA A 547 43.88 5.39 22.53
N TYR A 548 43.10 4.49 21.92
CA TYR A 548 42.58 4.64 20.57
C TYR A 548 41.05 4.78 20.56
N GLY A 549 40.30 3.87 21.17
CA GLY A 549 38.84 3.97 21.32
C GLY A 549 38.04 3.77 20.02
N CYS A 550 36.72 3.90 20.10
CA CYS A 550 35.82 3.78 18.95
C CYS A 550 35.98 4.94 17.95
N GLY A 551 35.64 4.71 16.68
CA GLY A 551 35.80 5.71 15.64
C GLY A 551 35.41 5.24 14.23
N ARG A 552 35.46 6.17 13.28
CA ARG A 552 35.19 5.89 11.86
C ARG A 552 36.44 5.38 11.16
N LEU A 553 36.28 4.39 10.30
CA LEU A 553 37.31 3.84 9.43
C LEU A 553 37.00 4.15 7.96
N LEU A 554 38.01 4.62 7.23
CA LEU A 554 38.10 4.50 5.77
C LEU A 554 39.19 3.47 5.43
N TRP A 555 39.01 2.71 4.37
CA TRP A 555 40.01 1.78 3.86
C TRP A 555 40.36 2.09 2.41
N GLU A 556 41.56 1.69 2.02
CA GLU A 556 41.95 1.55 0.63
C GLU A 556 41.07 0.51 -0.07
N TYR A 557 40.56 0.86 -1.25
CA TYR A 557 39.76 -0.02 -2.07
C TYR A 557 40.58 -0.69 -3.17
N ASP A 558 40.33 -1.97 -3.37
CA ASP A 558 40.67 -2.73 -4.58
C ASP A 558 39.57 -3.76 -4.83
N ARG A 559 39.12 -3.86 -6.08
CA ARG A 559 37.98 -4.72 -6.45
C ARG A 559 38.26 -6.19 -6.16
N ASP A 560 39.47 -6.66 -6.44
CA ASP A 560 39.80 -8.08 -6.44
C ASP A 560 40.27 -8.54 -5.05
N ILE A 561 41.10 -7.73 -4.38
CA ILE A 561 41.61 -8.03 -3.03
C ILE A 561 40.45 -8.05 -2.02
N VAL A 562 39.70 -6.95 -1.91
CA VAL A 562 38.57 -6.88 -0.98
C VAL A 562 37.42 -7.80 -1.47
N GLY A 563 37.27 -7.94 -2.79
CA GLY A 563 36.31 -8.85 -3.41
C GLY A 563 36.51 -10.32 -3.05
N ALA A 564 37.75 -10.74 -2.75
CA ALA A 564 38.08 -12.11 -2.34
C ALA A 564 37.40 -12.52 -1.02
N TYR A 565 37.05 -11.54 -0.16
CA TYR A 565 36.25 -11.76 1.05
C TYR A 565 34.76 -12.05 0.76
N GLY A 566 34.35 -11.99 -0.51
CA GLY A 566 33.02 -12.35 -1.00
C GLY A 566 32.23 -11.18 -1.61
N THR A 567 32.60 -9.95 -1.28
CA THR A 567 32.09 -8.71 -1.89
C THR A 567 33.13 -7.59 -1.73
N PRO A 568 33.34 -6.72 -2.73
CA PRO A 568 34.31 -5.61 -2.63
C PRO A 568 33.96 -4.60 -1.53
N MET A 569 32.78 -4.71 -0.93
CA MET A 569 32.32 -3.87 0.17
C MET A 569 32.47 -4.54 1.55
N ALA A 570 33.15 -5.69 1.67
CA ALA A 570 33.15 -6.49 2.91
C ALA A 570 33.48 -5.69 4.20
N PRO A 571 34.43 -4.74 4.22
CA PRO A 571 34.72 -3.95 5.42
C PRO A 571 33.57 -3.04 5.89
N MET A 572 32.54 -2.79 5.07
CA MET A 572 31.34 -2.05 5.50
C MET A 572 30.59 -2.72 6.65
N LEU A 573 30.78 -4.04 6.86
CA LEU A 573 30.19 -4.78 7.97
C LEU A 573 30.99 -4.69 9.27
N LEU A 574 32.09 -3.95 9.33
CA LEU A 574 32.80 -3.70 10.59
C LEU A 574 31.89 -3.23 11.73
N PRO A 575 30.90 -2.36 11.53
CA PRO A 575 29.97 -2.00 12.60
C PRO A 575 29.19 -3.22 13.13
N HIS A 576 28.80 -4.15 12.25
CA HIS A 576 28.15 -5.40 12.65
C HIS A 576 29.08 -6.31 13.47
N TRP A 577 30.35 -6.41 13.07
CA TRP A 577 31.32 -7.30 13.73
C TRP A 577 31.96 -6.72 14.99
N THR A 578 31.88 -5.40 15.18
CA THR A 578 32.51 -4.68 16.30
C THR A 578 31.48 -4.06 17.25
N ASP A 579 30.23 -4.54 17.21
CA ASP A 579 29.11 -4.06 18.04
C ASP A 579 28.95 -2.52 17.97
N GLY A 580 29.08 -1.97 16.77
CA GLY A 580 28.95 -0.54 16.48
C GLY A 580 30.16 0.32 16.83
N CYS A 581 31.22 -0.23 17.42
CA CYS A 581 32.39 0.56 17.84
C CYS A 581 33.21 1.11 16.66
N ILE A 582 33.45 0.30 15.63
CA ILE A 582 34.15 0.75 14.42
C ILE A 582 33.12 1.04 13.34
N ALA A 583 32.82 2.32 13.18
CA ALA A 583 31.97 2.82 12.10
C ALA A 583 32.73 2.75 10.76
N SER A 584 31.99 2.60 9.68
CA SER A 584 32.51 2.53 8.33
C SER A 584 32.16 3.78 7.54
N MET A 585 33.11 4.26 6.73
CA MET A 585 32.86 5.37 5.81
C MET A 585 32.18 4.93 4.52
N GLU A 586 32.08 3.62 4.26
CA GLU A 586 31.29 3.03 3.18
C GLU A 586 30.10 2.23 3.76
N GLY A 587 29.11 1.94 2.93
CA GLY A 587 27.90 1.23 3.31
C GLY A 587 27.14 0.79 2.07
N LEU A 588 25.98 0.16 2.26
CA LEU A 588 25.11 -0.14 1.10
C LEU A 588 24.10 0.97 0.82
N TYR A 589 23.66 1.69 1.85
CA TYR A 589 22.56 2.64 1.70
C TYR A 589 23.07 3.99 1.21
N PHE A 590 23.87 4.01 0.14
CA PHE A 590 24.46 5.20 -0.43
C PHE A 590 23.41 6.24 -0.89
N GLU A 591 22.19 5.81 -1.18
CA GLU A 591 21.10 6.74 -1.49
C GLU A 591 20.58 7.46 -0.24
N SER A 592 20.81 6.91 0.95
CA SER A 592 20.25 7.40 2.22
C SER A 592 21.04 8.53 2.87
N SER A 593 22.20 8.93 2.33
CA SER A 593 22.97 10.04 2.90
C SER A 593 23.53 10.98 1.82
N PRO A 594 23.33 12.30 1.95
CA PRO A 594 23.96 13.28 1.06
C PRO A 594 25.49 13.37 1.21
N THR A 595 26.10 12.73 2.22
CA THR A 595 27.56 12.71 2.44
C THR A 595 28.31 11.72 1.55
N VAL A 596 27.58 10.84 0.88
CA VAL A 596 28.15 9.76 0.06
C VAL A 596 29.10 10.22 -1.05
N PRO A 597 28.85 11.31 -1.80
CA PRO A 597 29.79 11.77 -2.82
C PRO A 597 31.20 11.99 -2.28
N PHE A 598 31.29 12.56 -1.07
CA PHE A 598 32.54 12.93 -0.42
C PHE A 598 33.31 11.71 0.09
N HIS A 599 32.61 10.63 0.44
CA HIS A 599 33.24 9.34 0.69
C HIS A 599 33.95 8.81 -0.56
N PHE A 600 33.30 8.81 -1.73
CA PHE A 600 33.93 8.32 -2.95
C PHE A 600 35.07 9.22 -3.44
N LEU A 601 35.01 10.54 -3.18
CA LEU A 601 36.14 11.45 -3.40
C LEU A 601 37.34 11.08 -2.52
N MET A 602 37.13 10.91 -1.21
CA MET A 602 38.19 10.46 -0.27
C MET A 602 38.76 9.11 -0.63
N GLN A 603 37.90 8.14 -0.93
CA GLN A 603 38.33 6.80 -1.29
C GLN A 603 39.20 6.82 -2.55
N SER A 604 38.85 7.68 -3.52
CA SER A 604 39.61 7.86 -4.76
C SER A 604 41.00 8.48 -4.54
N GLU A 605 41.16 9.30 -3.51
CA GLU A 605 42.43 9.94 -3.14
C GLU A 605 43.33 9.03 -2.30
N LEU A 606 42.75 8.02 -1.66
CA LEU A 606 43.41 7.15 -0.68
C LEU A 606 43.45 5.68 -1.11
N SER A 607 43.25 5.40 -2.40
CA SER A 607 43.36 4.04 -2.94
C SER A 607 44.17 4.03 -4.23
N ALA A 608 45.06 3.05 -4.40
CA ALA A 608 45.81 2.88 -5.65
C ALA A 608 44.89 2.49 -6.83
N SER A 609 43.89 1.65 -6.55
CA SER A 609 42.91 1.14 -7.52
C SER A 609 41.47 1.52 -7.12
N PRO A 610 41.11 2.82 -7.09
CA PRO A 610 39.88 3.28 -6.45
C PRO A 610 38.59 2.87 -7.15
N SER A 611 37.49 2.92 -6.41
CA SER A 611 36.14 2.81 -6.96
C SER A 611 35.61 4.21 -7.28
N ARG A 612 35.04 4.38 -8.47
CA ARG A 612 34.44 5.66 -8.91
C ARG A 612 32.99 5.45 -9.38
N PRO A 613 32.09 4.96 -8.51
CA PRO A 613 30.80 4.45 -8.94
C PRO A 613 29.78 5.55 -9.22
N MET A 614 29.92 6.73 -8.61
CA MET A 614 29.02 7.86 -8.86
C MET A 614 29.50 8.70 -10.04
N ARG A 615 28.66 8.86 -11.06
CA ARG A 615 29.00 9.60 -12.29
C ARG A 615 28.92 11.11 -12.09
N GLY A 616 29.87 11.82 -12.69
CA GLY A 616 29.93 13.29 -12.71
C GLY A 616 30.59 13.92 -11.49
N LEU A 617 31.23 13.13 -10.61
CA LEU A 617 32.05 13.68 -9.53
C LEU A 617 33.47 14.02 -10.01
N PRO A 618 34.08 15.09 -9.47
CA PRO A 618 35.45 15.49 -9.79
C PRO A 618 36.47 14.60 -9.04
N TYR A 619 36.64 13.35 -9.44
CA TYR A 619 37.58 12.44 -8.78
C TYR A 619 39.04 12.83 -8.99
N ASN A 620 39.82 12.79 -7.92
CA ASN A 620 41.28 12.82 -7.97
C ASN A 620 41.86 11.41 -8.04
N ALA A 621 43.07 11.26 -8.57
CA ALA A 621 43.86 10.04 -8.39
C ALA A 621 44.42 9.96 -6.96
N LEU A 622 45.21 8.93 -6.67
CA LEU A 622 45.93 8.79 -5.40
C LEU A 622 46.66 10.10 -5.03
N ASN A 623 46.23 10.74 -3.94
CA ASN A 623 46.69 12.06 -3.51
C ASN A 623 46.47 12.24 -2.00
N PHE A 624 47.49 11.93 -1.21
CA PHE A 624 47.43 12.04 0.26
C PHE A 624 47.44 13.49 0.76
N ASP A 625 47.94 14.44 -0.04
CA ASP A 625 47.92 15.87 0.31
C ASP A 625 46.49 16.44 0.36
N LEU A 626 45.56 15.82 -0.39
CA LEU A 626 44.12 16.09 -0.28
C LEU A 626 43.42 15.08 0.64
N GLY A 627 43.74 13.79 0.48
CA GLY A 627 43.06 12.70 1.17
C GLY A 627 43.18 12.77 2.69
N VAL A 628 44.36 13.08 3.24
CA VAL A 628 44.55 13.14 4.70
C VAL A 628 43.77 14.30 5.34
N PRO A 629 43.84 15.54 4.83
CA PRO A 629 42.94 16.61 5.29
C PRO A 629 41.45 16.27 5.17
N HIS A 630 41.05 15.54 4.14
CA HIS A 630 39.66 15.09 4.00
C HIS A 630 39.24 14.05 5.04
N LEU A 631 40.14 13.14 5.44
CA LEU A 631 39.91 12.24 6.59
C LEU A 631 39.63 13.05 7.86
N GLN A 632 40.46 14.06 8.12
CA GLN A 632 40.33 14.96 9.27
C GLN A 632 39.02 15.76 9.23
N MET A 633 38.69 16.35 8.07
CA MET A 633 37.46 17.11 7.85
C MET A 633 36.20 16.24 8.00
N SER A 634 36.32 14.94 7.73
CA SER A 634 35.24 13.95 7.90
C SER A 634 35.25 13.27 9.27
N GLY A 635 36.15 13.64 10.17
CA GLY A 635 36.29 12.98 11.48
C GLY A 635 36.54 11.48 11.38
N VAL A 636 37.29 11.06 10.35
CA VAL A 636 37.71 9.67 10.16
C VAL A 636 38.91 9.43 11.07
N ARG A 637 38.74 8.51 12.02
CA ARG A 637 39.74 8.23 13.05
C ARG A 637 40.80 7.24 12.59
N TYR A 638 40.41 6.32 11.71
CA TYR A 638 41.25 5.23 11.25
C TYR A 638 41.33 5.20 9.72
N TYR A 639 42.53 4.96 9.21
CA TYR A 639 42.77 4.64 7.81
C TYR A 639 43.47 3.28 7.70
N ALA A 640 43.01 2.41 6.82
CA ALA A 640 43.63 1.11 6.56
C ALA A 640 44.03 0.98 5.09
N ALA A 641 45.28 0.60 4.83
CA ALA A 641 45.85 0.42 3.49
C ALA A 641 46.54 -0.94 3.36
N PHE A 642 46.66 -1.47 2.14
CA PHE A 642 47.38 -2.72 1.86
C PHE A 642 48.31 -2.64 0.66
N SER A 643 48.08 -1.73 -0.30
CA SER A 643 48.95 -1.57 -1.46
C SER A 643 50.28 -0.97 -1.05
N THR A 644 51.32 -1.27 -1.83
CA THR A 644 52.65 -0.70 -1.62
C THR A 644 52.64 0.82 -1.73
N GLU A 645 51.86 1.36 -2.66
CA GLU A 645 51.73 2.77 -2.97
C GLU A 645 51.04 3.53 -1.84
N ALA A 646 49.86 3.05 -1.41
CA ALA A 646 49.11 3.69 -0.33
C ALA A 646 49.82 3.55 1.03
N THR A 647 50.44 2.40 1.29
CA THR A 647 51.21 2.18 2.54
C THR A 647 52.44 3.09 2.59
N ALA A 648 53.19 3.21 1.50
CA ALA A 648 54.34 4.11 1.44
C ALA A 648 53.93 5.58 1.56
N ALA A 649 52.83 5.99 0.92
CA ALA A 649 52.29 7.33 1.05
C ALA A 649 51.84 7.63 2.50
N ALA A 650 51.16 6.68 3.14
CA ALA A 650 50.73 6.80 4.53
C ALA A 650 51.91 6.94 5.50
N GLN A 651 52.96 6.14 5.33
CA GLN A 651 54.18 6.21 6.16
C GLN A 651 54.93 7.53 6.04
N ASN A 652 54.80 8.22 4.90
CA ASN A 652 55.41 9.53 4.67
C ASN A 652 54.56 10.70 5.20
N SER A 653 53.31 10.45 5.61
CA SER A 653 52.46 11.48 6.19
C SER A 653 52.72 11.64 7.68
N ALA A 654 52.95 12.87 8.13
CA ALA A 654 53.14 13.15 9.56
C ALA A 654 51.85 13.00 10.39
N ASP A 655 50.68 13.03 9.73
CA ASP A 655 49.36 13.01 10.37
C ASP A 655 48.74 11.60 10.43
N LEU A 656 49.45 10.58 9.93
CA LEU A 656 49.06 9.18 9.96
C LEU A 656 50.03 8.38 10.82
N LEU A 657 49.61 8.03 12.02
CA LEU A 657 50.40 7.22 12.94
C LEU A 657 50.10 5.74 12.71
N HIS A 658 51.07 4.94 12.29
CA HIS A 658 50.92 3.48 12.21
C HIS A 658 50.71 2.89 13.61
N ILE A 659 49.64 2.10 13.80
CA ILE A 659 49.26 1.53 15.10
C ILE A 659 49.16 0.00 15.11
N ALA A 660 48.91 -0.62 13.95
CA ALA A 660 48.76 -2.08 13.85
C ALA A 660 48.92 -2.59 12.41
N THR A 661 49.17 -3.90 12.30
CA THR A 661 49.11 -4.65 11.04
C THR A 661 48.28 -5.92 11.26
N ALA A 662 47.38 -6.23 10.33
CA ALA A 662 46.52 -7.43 10.36
C ALA A 662 46.38 -8.00 8.96
N GLY A 663 46.96 -9.19 8.71
CA GLY A 663 47.12 -9.70 7.34
C GLY A 663 47.83 -8.69 6.43
N PRO A 664 47.28 -8.32 5.25
CA PRO A 664 47.88 -7.31 4.37
C PRO A 664 47.59 -5.86 4.82
N TRP A 665 46.74 -5.66 5.82
CA TRP A 665 46.29 -4.33 6.23
C TRP A 665 47.27 -3.67 7.18
N SER A 666 47.78 -2.50 6.80
CA SER A 666 48.44 -1.53 7.67
C SER A 666 47.43 -0.50 8.16
N ILE A 667 47.29 -0.37 9.48
CA ILE A 667 46.26 0.44 10.12
C ILE A 667 46.90 1.67 10.77
N TYR A 668 46.35 2.83 10.47
CA TYR A 668 46.84 4.13 10.89
C TYR A 668 45.78 4.89 11.70
N LEU A 669 46.22 5.58 12.75
CA LEU A 669 45.45 6.58 13.48
C LEU A 669 45.62 7.94 12.79
N VAL A 670 44.51 8.61 12.51
CA VAL A 670 44.47 9.92 11.86
C VAL A 670 44.47 11.03 12.93
N ALA A 671 45.45 11.92 12.88
CA ALA A 671 45.52 13.11 13.75
C ALA A 671 44.34 14.07 13.49
N ASP A 672 43.98 14.91 14.46
CA ASP A 672 42.96 15.98 14.31
C ASP A 672 41.57 15.52 13.77
N SER A 673 41.19 14.30 14.11
CA SER A 673 39.97 13.63 13.61
C SER A 673 38.74 13.78 14.53
N ASP A 674 38.75 14.73 15.47
CA ASP A 674 37.63 14.97 16.39
C ASP A 674 36.32 15.27 15.65
N LEU A 675 35.21 14.71 16.12
CA LEU A 675 33.89 14.86 15.51
C LEU A 675 33.28 16.25 15.68
N VAL A 676 33.72 17.00 16.68
CA VAL A 676 33.33 18.39 16.93
C VAL A 676 34.61 19.23 16.98
N SER A 677 34.68 20.26 16.17
CA SER A 677 35.89 21.09 16.04
C SER A 677 35.57 22.58 16.01
N PRO A 678 36.47 23.44 16.51
CA PRO A 678 36.30 24.88 16.40
C PRO A 678 36.41 25.33 14.94
N LEU A 679 35.83 26.49 14.63
CA LEU A 679 35.98 27.12 13.32
C LEU A 679 36.96 28.30 13.40
N PRO A 680 37.93 28.42 12.48
CA PRO A 680 38.85 29.56 12.45
C PRO A 680 38.17 30.83 11.91
N PHE A 681 37.13 30.69 11.08
CA PHE A 681 36.41 31.79 10.46
C PHE A 681 34.89 31.58 10.50
N GLU A 682 34.15 32.69 10.50
CA GLU A 682 32.68 32.71 10.43
C GLU A 682 32.20 32.02 9.14
N PRO A 683 31.20 31.11 9.20
CA PRO A 683 30.59 30.54 8.01
C PRO A 683 29.96 31.60 7.10
N ALA A 684 29.84 31.29 5.82
CA ALA A 684 29.11 32.12 4.86
C ALA A 684 27.84 31.39 4.39
N VAL A 685 26.73 32.10 4.20
CA VAL A 685 25.46 31.50 3.74
C VAL A 685 25.33 31.63 2.23
N ALA A 686 24.94 30.55 1.57
CA ALA A 686 24.68 30.58 0.14
C ALA A 686 23.24 31.05 -0.16
N ASP A 687 23.13 32.15 -0.89
CA ASP A 687 21.85 32.68 -1.35
C ASP A 687 21.31 31.83 -2.51
N ASP A 688 19.98 31.64 -2.53
CA ASP A 688 19.25 30.97 -3.62
C ASP A 688 19.66 29.51 -3.93
N VAL A 689 20.25 28.80 -2.96
CA VAL A 689 20.66 27.40 -3.15
C VAL A 689 19.58 26.42 -2.68
N SER A 690 19.12 25.59 -3.60
CA SER A 690 18.26 24.45 -3.24
C SER A 690 19.04 23.47 -2.38
N GLN A 691 18.50 23.17 -1.19
CA GLN A 691 19.03 22.14 -0.31
C GLN A 691 18.80 20.71 -0.81
N ALA A 692 18.21 20.50 -2.00
CA ALA A 692 17.82 19.19 -2.48
C ALA A 692 18.81 18.60 -3.49
N GLY A 693 19.32 17.41 -3.21
CA GLY A 693 20.12 16.59 -4.14
C GLY A 693 21.33 17.33 -4.73
N ARG A 694 21.51 17.14 -6.05
CA ARG A 694 22.65 17.66 -6.82
C ARG A 694 22.80 19.18 -6.79
N ALA A 695 21.72 19.93 -6.58
CA ALA A 695 21.80 21.38 -6.43
C ALA A 695 22.63 21.83 -5.22
N TRP A 696 22.74 20.97 -4.19
CA TRP A 696 23.64 21.18 -3.05
C TRP A 696 24.94 20.41 -3.21
N THR A 697 24.89 19.12 -3.58
CA THR A 697 26.07 18.25 -3.56
C THR A 697 27.11 18.61 -4.62
N ASP A 698 26.68 19.10 -5.79
CA ASP A 698 27.61 19.42 -6.89
C ASP A 698 28.50 20.63 -6.55
N PRO A 699 27.97 21.81 -6.13
CA PRO A 699 28.84 22.91 -5.69
C PRO A 699 29.62 22.60 -4.42
N ALA A 700 29.09 21.76 -3.53
CA ALA A 700 29.81 21.26 -2.37
C ALA A 700 30.99 20.35 -2.75
N ALA A 701 30.87 19.54 -3.81
CA ALA A 701 31.98 18.72 -4.32
C ALA A 701 33.09 19.57 -4.96
N ILE A 702 32.76 20.70 -5.56
CA ILE A 702 33.76 21.67 -6.03
C ILE A 702 34.46 22.33 -4.83
N TRP A 703 33.72 22.75 -3.80
CA TRP A 703 34.31 23.26 -2.55
C TRP A 703 35.20 22.22 -1.86
N TRP A 704 34.79 20.95 -1.87
CA TRP A 704 35.57 19.84 -1.32
C TRP A 704 36.95 19.73 -1.95
N ASN A 705 37.05 19.85 -3.28
CA ASN A 705 38.34 19.76 -3.97
C ASN A 705 39.17 21.06 -4.01
N ASP A 706 38.75 22.12 -3.31
CA ASP A 706 39.47 23.40 -3.28
C ASP A 706 40.00 23.70 -1.86
N PRO A 707 41.26 23.32 -1.55
CA PRO A 707 41.89 23.62 -0.27
C PRO A 707 41.85 25.09 0.14
N ALA A 708 41.81 26.03 -0.82
CA ALA A 708 41.76 27.45 -0.51
C ALA A 708 40.39 27.88 0.06
N ALA A 709 39.34 27.09 -0.19
CA ALA A 709 37.97 27.35 0.23
C ALA A 709 37.60 26.74 1.59
N TRP A 710 38.32 25.72 2.08
CA TRP A 710 37.99 24.98 3.30
C TRP A 710 37.93 25.82 4.58
N ALA A 711 38.68 26.93 4.60
CA ALA A 711 38.74 27.83 5.75
C ALA A 711 37.36 28.40 6.14
N VAL A 712 36.44 28.52 5.19
CA VAL A 712 35.08 29.04 5.42
C VAL A 712 34.06 28.01 4.91
N PRO A 713 33.39 27.27 5.80
CA PRO A 713 32.27 26.42 5.43
C PRO A 713 31.12 27.25 4.85
N ILE A 714 30.47 26.72 3.81
CA ILE A 714 29.31 27.36 3.21
C ILE A 714 28.04 26.74 3.77
N ALA A 715 27.19 27.56 4.38
CA ALA A 715 25.94 27.18 5.01
C ALA A 715 24.74 27.33 4.06
N ALA A 716 23.77 26.43 4.18
CA ALA A 716 22.51 26.48 3.43
C ALA A 716 21.51 27.48 4.00
N ASP A 717 21.66 27.81 5.28
CA ASP A 717 20.90 28.79 6.03
C ASP A 717 21.75 29.22 7.23
N GLY A 718 21.47 30.37 7.82
CA GLY A 718 22.25 30.91 8.93
C GLY A 718 21.86 32.33 9.33
N PRO A 719 22.33 32.81 10.50
CA PRO A 719 22.05 34.14 11.02
C PRO A 719 22.26 35.27 10.00
N GLU A 720 21.40 36.29 10.03
CA GLU A 720 21.41 37.40 9.06
C GLU A 720 22.77 38.12 8.97
N HIS A 721 23.54 38.14 10.06
CA HIS A 721 24.86 38.79 10.11
C HIS A 721 25.98 38.02 9.38
N TRP A 722 25.79 36.72 9.11
CA TRP A 722 26.74 35.92 8.35
C TRP A 722 26.84 36.41 6.91
N SER A 723 28.06 36.40 6.38
CA SER A 723 28.34 36.83 5.01
C SER A 723 27.57 35.98 4.00
N ARG A 724 27.15 36.60 2.90
CA ARG A 724 26.38 35.93 1.85
C ARG A 724 27.26 35.64 0.63
N VAL A 725 27.07 34.48 0.02
CA VAL A 725 27.75 34.05 -1.21
C VAL A 725 26.73 33.60 -2.26
N SER A 726 27.07 33.73 -3.53
CA SER A 726 26.19 33.36 -4.64
C SER A 726 26.71 32.11 -5.35
N LEU A 727 25.81 31.39 -6.04
CA LEU A 727 26.20 30.35 -6.98
C LEU A 727 26.68 30.97 -8.29
N LEU A 728 27.86 30.54 -8.75
CA LEU A 728 28.43 30.92 -10.04
C LEU A 728 28.21 29.78 -11.05
N ALA A 729 27.75 30.15 -12.24
CA ALA A 729 27.67 29.22 -13.38
C ALA A 729 29.08 28.88 -13.91
N PRO A 730 29.29 27.67 -14.48
CA PRO A 730 30.53 27.35 -15.17
C PRO A 730 30.72 28.22 -16.44
N PRO A 731 31.97 28.53 -16.84
CA PRO A 731 32.23 29.26 -18.08
C PRO A 731 31.85 28.42 -19.31
N ASP A 732 31.13 29.03 -20.27
CA ASP A 732 30.61 28.40 -21.49
C ASP A 732 31.68 28.36 -22.61
N PRO A 733 31.90 27.19 -23.23
CA PRO A 733 32.13 27.15 -24.66
C PRO A 733 31.16 26.15 -25.32
N ASP A 734 30.22 26.68 -26.08
CA ASP A 734 29.34 26.00 -27.05
C ASP A 734 28.12 25.20 -26.52
N GLY A 735 27.37 25.78 -25.58
CA GLY A 735 25.90 25.82 -25.75
C GLY A 735 25.06 24.72 -25.09
N ALA A 736 25.57 24.04 -24.06
CA ALA A 736 24.78 23.58 -22.90
C ALA A 736 25.74 23.12 -21.77
N PRO A 737 25.73 23.75 -20.58
CA PRO A 737 26.62 23.31 -19.51
C PRO A 737 26.12 21.99 -18.90
N PRO A 738 27.00 21.03 -18.57
CA PRO A 738 26.61 20.02 -17.59
C PRO A 738 26.38 20.76 -16.25
N ALA A 739 25.26 20.47 -15.59
CA ALA A 739 24.92 21.06 -14.28
C ALA A 739 26.00 20.80 -13.19
N SER A 740 26.95 19.90 -13.45
CA SER A 740 27.96 19.36 -12.55
C SER A 740 29.12 20.30 -12.20
N LEU A 741 29.05 21.60 -12.49
CA LEU A 741 30.18 22.54 -12.33
C LEU A 741 29.79 23.91 -11.77
N THR A 742 28.61 24.06 -11.16
CA THR A 742 28.31 25.27 -10.38
C THR A 742 29.22 25.32 -9.15
N ARG A 743 29.73 26.50 -8.80
CA ARG A 743 30.60 26.68 -7.62
C ARG A 743 30.11 27.84 -6.76
N PHE A 744 30.41 27.80 -5.46
CA PHE A 744 30.20 28.96 -4.60
C PHE A 744 31.18 30.09 -4.97
N SER A 745 30.74 31.35 -4.89
CA SER A 745 31.65 32.50 -4.94
C SER A 745 32.60 32.51 -3.74
N ALA A 746 33.73 33.19 -3.87
CA ALA A 746 34.70 33.30 -2.77
C ALA A 746 34.06 33.86 -1.50
N ALA A 747 34.21 33.14 -0.39
CA ALA A 747 33.68 33.55 0.90
C ALA A 747 34.68 34.44 1.66
N PRO A 748 34.23 35.55 2.29
CA PRO A 748 35.10 36.41 3.08
C PRO A 748 35.56 35.71 4.36
N ARG A 749 36.84 35.86 4.71
CA ARG A 749 37.43 35.28 5.92
C ARG A 749 37.28 36.25 7.09
N ARG A 750 36.26 36.06 7.93
CA ARG A 750 36.06 36.80 9.19
C ARG A 750 36.50 35.94 10.37
N ALA A 751 37.59 36.31 11.04
CA ALA A 751 38.19 35.49 12.09
C ALA A 751 37.27 35.32 13.30
N LEU A 752 37.21 34.11 13.84
CA LEU A 752 36.50 33.81 15.08
C LEU A 752 37.47 33.76 16.27
N PRO A 753 37.04 34.21 17.46
CA PRO A 753 37.77 33.92 18.69
C PRO A 753 37.95 32.41 18.90
N PRO A 754 39.09 31.96 19.45
CA PRO A 754 39.27 30.55 19.76
C PRO A 754 38.26 30.09 20.82
N VAL A 755 37.76 28.86 20.65
CA VAL A 755 36.84 28.17 21.55
C VAL A 755 37.38 26.76 21.80
N GLN A 756 37.33 26.31 23.05
CA GLN A 756 37.71 24.96 23.45
C GLN A 756 36.48 24.08 23.58
N ILE A 757 36.55 22.88 22.98
CA ILE A 757 35.50 21.88 23.05
C ILE A 757 35.99 20.75 23.96
N SER A 758 35.11 20.28 24.85
CA SER A 758 35.44 19.21 25.80
C SER A 758 34.26 18.25 26.00
N ASN A 759 34.58 17.04 26.46
CA ASN A 759 33.62 15.98 26.79
C ASN A 759 32.61 15.68 25.67
N PRO A 760 33.05 15.43 24.42
CA PRO A 760 32.13 14.98 23.39
C PRO A 760 31.61 13.58 23.72
N GLU A 761 30.30 13.46 23.84
CA GLU A 761 29.59 12.20 24.04
C GLU A 761 28.74 11.94 22.81
N VAL A 762 29.00 10.82 22.15
CA VAL A 762 28.25 10.37 20.98
C VAL A 762 27.46 9.14 21.38
N GLU A 763 26.15 9.28 21.28
CA GLU A 763 25.19 8.19 21.35
C GLU A 763 24.60 7.97 19.97
N ARG A 764 23.69 7.00 19.85
CA ARG A 764 23.11 6.58 18.58
C ARG A 764 22.39 7.72 17.85
N ASP A 765 21.52 8.44 18.54
CA ASP A 765 20.67 9.51 18.01
C ASP A 765 20.90 10.85 18.72
N ARG A 766 22.00 10.95 19.47
CA ARG A 766 22.35 12.12 20.26
C ARG A 766 23.84 12.38 20.23
N LEU A 767 24.22 13.65 20.17
CA LEU A 767 25.59 14.11 20.29
C LEU A 767 25.62 15.30 21.24
N SER A 768 26.49 15.27 22.24
CA SER A 768 26.61 16.39 23.17
C SER A 768 28.07 16.71 23.46
N PHE A 769 28.36 17.97 23.79
CA PHE A 769 29.70 18.45 24.08
C PHE A 769 29.62 19.75 24.88
N SER A 770 30.72 20.14 25.48
CA SER A 770 30.82 21.37 26.27
C SER A 770 31.76 22.37 25.61
N VAL A 771 31.43 23.66 25.72
CA VAL A 771 32.28 24.76 25.24
C VAL A 771 32.64 25.68 26.39
N ASP A 772 33.85 26.22 26.37
CA ASP A 772 34.31 27.21 27.35
C ASP A 772 33.70 28.61 27.11
N ARG A 773 33.33 28.90 25.85
CA ARG A 773 32.77 30.18 25.43
C ARG A 773 31.56 30.01 24.52
N PRO A 774 30.34 30.27 25.03
CA PRO A 774 29.15 30.39 24.19
C PRO A 774 29.24 31.57 23.20
N GLY A 775 28.45 31.50 22.13
CA GLY A 775 28.32 32.51 21.08
C GLY A 775 29.28 32.32 19.89
N ILE A 776 30.19 31.36 19.95
CA ILE A 776 31.15 31.07 18.86
C ILE A 776 30.70 29.82 18.10
N PRO A 777 30.50 29.87 16.77
CA PRO A 777 30.04 28.72 16.00
C PRO A 777 31.07 27.58 16.02
N VAL A 778 30.56 26.36 16.13
CA VAL A 778 31.37 25.12 16.13
C VAL A 778 30.88 24.17 15.04
N LEU A 779 31.82 23.41 14.46
CA LEU A 779 31.54 22.43 13.42
C LEU A 779 31.27 21.07 14.03
N VAL A 780 30.19 20.42 13.60
CA VAL A 780 29.82 19.05 13.94
C VAL A 780 29.90 18.21 12.66
N LYS A 781 30.90 17.33 12.58
CA LYS A 781 31.23 16.48 11.42
C LYS A 781 30.30 15.27 11.32
N VAL A 782 28.99 15.50 11.38
CA VAL A 782 27.92 14.50 11.30
C VAL A 782 26.98 14.90 10.18
N SER A 783 26.55 13.92 9.37
CA SER A 783 25.67 14.17 8.23
C SER A 783 24.40 14.90 8.67
N TYR A 784 24.12 16.05 8.05
CA TYR A 784 22.92 16.82 8.33
C TYR A 784 21.67 16.17 7.74
N PHE A 785 20.63 16.13 8.57
CA PHE A 785 19.25 15.87 8.21
C PHE A 785 18.31 16.78 9.00
N PRO A 786 17.14 17.16 8.44
CA PRO A 786 16.18 18.08 9.07
C PRO A 786 15.48 17.54 10.33
N ASN A 787 15.81 16.32 10.75
CA ASN A 787 15.31 15.69 11.96
C ASN A 787 16.20 15.96 13.18
N TRP A 788 17.38 16.56 12.98
CA TRP A 788 18.23 17.04 14.06
C TRP A 788 17.63 18.30 14.69
N SER A 789 17.59 18.29 16.01
CA SER A 789 17.25 19.43 16.87
C SER A 789 18.41 19.68 17.83
N VAL A 790 18.51 20.90 18.34
CA VAL A 790 19.59 21.27 19.26
C VAL A 790 19.04 21.98 20.48
N HIS A 791 19.63 21.70 21.63
CA HIS A 791 19.43 22.35 22.91
C HIS A 791 20.75 23.00 23.36
N GLY A 792 20.67 24.19 23.97
CA GLY A 792 21.85 24.95 24.38
C GLY A 792 22.64 25.60 23.23
N ALA A 793 22.04 25.67 22.02
CA ALA A 793 22.61 26.36 20.86
C ALA A 793 21.53 26.82 19.87
N GLU A 794 21.88 27.73 18.96
CA GLU A 794 21.13 28.02 17.74
C GLU A 794 21.58 27.07 16.59
N GLY A 795 20.66 26.77 15.66
CA GLY A 795 20.87 25.82 14.55
C GLY A 795 20.08 24.51 14.74
N PRO A 796 20.61 23.35 14.30
CA PRO A 796 21.83 23.16 13.51
C PRO A 796 21.66 23.64 12.07
N TYR A 797 22.67 24.34 11.56
CA TYR A 797 22.72 24.79 10.17
C TYR A 797 23.48 23.79 9.32
N ARG A 798 22.90 23.40 8.18
CA ARG A 798 23.59 22.55 7.20
C ARG A 798 24.74 23.32 6.56
N VAL A 799 25.94 22.75 6.55
CA VAL A 799 27.12 23.34 5.90
C VAL A 799 27.83 22.36 4.97
N THR A 800 28.72 22.86 4.12
CA THR A 800 29.55 22.04 3.24
C THR A 800 30.42 21.05 4.03
N PRO A 801 30.61 19.82 3.51
CA PRO A 801 29.93 19.25 2.36
C PRO A 801 28.47 18.83 2.64
N ASN A 802 28.18 18.36 3.85
CA ASN A 802 26.83 18.10 4.39
C ASN A 802 26.90 17.97 5.92
N TRP A 803 27.76 18.77 6.57
CA TRP A 803 27.94 18.79 8.02
C TRP A 803 26.97 19.74 8.69
N MET A 804 27.12 19.92 10.01
CA MET A 804 26.31 20.82 10.81
C MET A 804 27.17 21.87 11.49
N VAL A 805 26.70 23.11 11.55
CA VAL A 805 27.22 24.14 12.45
C VAL A 805 26.15 24.48 13.46
N VAL A 806 26.56 24.62 14.72
CA VAL A 806 25.71 25.12 15.82
C VAL A 806 26.39 26.31 16.47
N ILE A 807 25.60 27.24 17.01
CA ILE A 807 26.08 28.41 17.74
C ILE A 807 25.70 28.22 19.21
N PRO A 808 26.60 27.77 20.08
CA PRO A 808 26.29 27.50 21.48
C PRO A 808 25.72 28.75 22.17
N THR A 809 24.58 28.63 22.83
CA THR A 809 24.00 29.68 23.69
C THR A 809 24.33 29.41 25.15
N ASP A 810 24.60 28.14 25.49
CA ASP A 810 25.00 27.67 26.81
C ASP A 810 26.35 26.93 26.75
N GLY A 811 26.95 26.67 27.91
CA GLY A 811 28.22 25.93 28.01
C GLY A 811 28.13 24.44 27.67
N ARG A 812 26.93 23.86 27.60
CA ARG A 812 26.66 22.48 27.18
C ARG A 812 25.70 22.51 26.01
N VAL A 813 26.06 21.83 24.93
CA VAL A 813 25.24 21.68 23.73
C VAL A 813 24.82 20.23 23.57
N GLU A 814 23.57 19.99 23.21
CA GLU A 814 23.03 18.67 22.94
C GLU A 814 22.24 18.69 21.63
N LEU A 815 22.69 17.90 20.66
CA LEU A 815 21.98 17.63 19.41
C LEU A 815 21.24 16.30 19.56
N SER A 816 19.97 16.24 19.16
CA SER A 816 19.18 15.00 19.14
C SER A 816 18.43 14.83 17.83
N TYR A 817 18.42 13.61 17.31
CA TYR A 817 17.70 13.20 16.11
C TYR A 817 16.34 12.63 16.48
N GLY A 818 15.25 13.27 16.03
CA GLY A 818 13.90 12.93 16.49
C GLY A 818 12.80 12.98 15.43
N ALA A 819 11.59 12.63 15.87
CA ALA A 819 10.38 12.75 15.07
C ALA A 819 9.96 14.22 14.92
N THR A 820 9.59 14.62 13.71
CA THR A 820 9.04 15.95 13.38
C THR A 820 7.53 15.85 13.12
N ALA A 821 6.89 16.96 12.74
CA ALA A 821 5.45 16.98 12.39
C ALA A 821 5.09 16.00 11.27
N VAL A 822 6.02 15.72 10.33
CA VAL A 822 5.84 14.73 9.26
C VAL A 822 5.58 13.35 9.84
N GLU A 823 6.35 12.97 10.84
CA GLU A 823 6.25 11.67 11.51
C GLU A 823 4.96 11.50 12.29
N TYR A 824 4.56 12.51 13.07
CA TYR A 824 3.30 12.46 13.82
C TYR A 824 2.08 12.39 12.91
N LEU A 825 2.06 13.16 11.81
CA LEU A 825 0.98 13.09 10.81
C LEU A 825 0.91 11.73 10.13
N ALA A 826 2.07 11.14 9.83
CA ALA A 826 2.16 9.81 9.23
C ALA A 826 1.59 8.73 10.17
N TRP A 827 1.91 8.78 11.46
CA TRP A 827 1.35 7.87 12.47
C TRP A 827 -0.16 8.03 12.62
N LEU A 828 -0.67 9.26 12.72
CA LEU A 828 -2.11 9.53 12.76
C LEU A 828 -2.80 8.95 11.51
N THR A 829 -2.22 9.15 10.33
CA THR A 829 -2.75 8.61 9.07
C THR A 829 -2.78 7.08 9.10
N THR A 830 -1.76 6.42 9.64
CA THR A 830 -1.74 4.96 9.81
C THR A 830 -2.79 4.46 10.79
N LEU A 831 -3.00 5.14 11.92
CA LEU A 831 -4.06 4.81 12.87
C LEU A 831 -5.46 4.96 12.25
N LEU A 832 -5.69 6.04 11.50
CA LEU A 832 -6.93 6.22 10.74
C LEU A 832 -7.11 5.15 9.66
N GLY A 833 -6.03 4.74 8.99
CA GLY A 833 -5.99 3.63 8.05
C GLY A 833 -6.38 2.29 8.70
N ALA A 834 -5.86 2.01 9.90
CA ALA A 834 -6.19 0.81 10.67
C ALA A 834 -7.67 0.81 11.11
N ALA A 835 -8.19 1.95 11.57
CA ALA A 835 -9.61 2.11 11.89
C ALA A 835 -10.51 1.91 10.65
N ALA A 836 -10.11 2.48 9.51
CA ALA A 836 -10.82 2.30 8.23
C ALA A 836 -10.77 0.84 7.75
N LEU A 837 -9.62 0.17 7.89
CA LEU A 837 -9.47 -1.25 7.59
C LEU A 837 -10.42 -2.10 8.44
N ALA A 838 -10.47 -1.87 9.76
CA ALA A 838 -11.37 -2.58 10.67
C ALA A 838 -12.84 -2.34 10.28
N LEU A 839 -13.22 -1.10 9.96
CA LEU A 839 -14.55 -0.76 9.48
C LEU A 839 -14.94 -1.54 8.21
N VAL A 840 -14.01 -1.69 7.26
CA VAL A 840 -14.22 -2.42 6.00
C VAL A 840 -14.18 -3.94 6.21
N ALA A 841 -13.35 -4.44 7.12
CA ALA A 841 -13.19 -5.86 7.44
C ALA A 841 -14.41 -6.43 8.16
N VAL A 842 -15.00 -5.65 9.08
CA VAL A 842 -16.16 -6.07 9.87
C VAL A 842 -17.45 -6.08 9.03
N ARG A 843 -17.44 -5.61 7.77
CA ARG A 843 -18.59 -5.68 6.82
C ARG A 843 -18.72 -7.06 6.21
N PRO A 844 -19.66 -7.92 6.67
CA PRO A 844 -20.08 -9.02 5.81
C PRO A 844 -20.64 -8.43 4.50
N PRO A 845 -20.45 -9.12 3.36
CA PRO A 845 -21.28 -8.83 2.20
C PRO A 845 -22.71 -9.08 2.64
N VAL A 846 -23.51 -8.01 2.77
CA VAL A 846 -24.96 -8.13 2.85
C VAL A 846 -25.34 -8.92 1.59
N ARG A 847 -25.75 -10.18 1.79
CA ARG A 847 -26.21 -11.04 0.70
C ARG A 847 -27.32 -10.27 0.03
N PHE A 848 -27.13 -9.95 -1.24
CA PHE A 848 -28.26 -9.61 -2.07
C PHE A 848 -29.08 -10.88 -2.12
N PHE A 849 -30.21 -10.92 -1.43
CA PHE A 849 -31.32 -11.69 -1.94
C PHE A 849 -31.63 -11.06 -3.30
N ARG A 850 -30.98 -11.63 -4.32
CA ARG A 850 -31.52 -11.56 -5.67
C ARG A 850 -32.89 -12.15 -5.48
N ARG A 851 -33.95 -11.38 -5.74
CA ARG A 851 -35.31 -11.91 -5.83
C ARG A 851 -35.18 -13.18 -6.65
N SER A 852 -35.31 -14.32 -5.98
CA SER A 852 -35.40 -15.58 -6.68
C SER A 852 -36.65 -15.41 -7.53
N GLU A 853 -36.56 -15.65 -8.82
CA GLU A 853 -37.77 -15.82 -9.63
C GLU A 853 -38.59 -17.04 -9.14
N ALA A 854 -38.09 -17.80 -8.16
CA ALA A 854 -38.90 -18.73 -7.39
C ALA A 854 -39.61 -17.99 -6.24
N GLU A 855 -40.93 -17.90 -6.41
CA GLU A 855 -41.95 -17.52 -5.42
C GLU A 855 -41.81 -16.11 -4.84
N SER A 856 -42.55 -15.18 -5.45
CA SER A 856 -43.04 -14.04 -4.68
C SER A 856 -43.68 -14.58 -3.41
N PRO A 857 -43.37 -14.03 -2.21
CA PRO A 857 -44.12 -14.38 -1.01
C PRO A 857 -45.61 -14.20 -1.34
N PRO A 858 -46.50 -15.07 -0.81
CA PRO A 858 -47.92 -14.93 -1.08
C PRO A 858 -48.27 -13.48 -0.79
N ARG A 859 -48.74 -12.76 -1.82
CA ARG A 859 -49.34 -11.43 -1.62
C ARG A 859 -50.25 -11.61 -0.43
N ALA A 860 -49.95 -10.93 0.69
CA ALA A 860 -50.84 -10.91 1.83
C ALA A 860 -52.23 -10.67 1.25
N GLY A 861 -53.11 -11.65 1.45
CA GLY A 861 -54.41 -11.67 0.80
C GLY A 861 -55.07 -10.32 0.98
N ARG A 862 -55.75 -9.84 -0.07
CA ARG A 862 -56.62 -8.66 -0.01
C ARG A 862 -57.24 -8.60 1.39
N LEU A 863 -56.92 -7.55 2.14
CA LEU A 863 -57.50 -7.25 3.45
C LEU A 863 -59.00 -7.58 3.39
N GLN A 864 -59.40 -8.68 4.03
CA GLN A 864 -60.79 -8.87 4.37
C GLN A 864 -61.09 -7.86 5.48
N PRO A 865 -62.14 -7.03 5.35
CA PRO A 865 -62.49 -6.09 6.40
C PRO A 865 -62.86 -6.88 7.67
N PRO A 866 -62.24 -6.62 8.83
CA PRO A 866 -62.74 -7.11 10.09
C PRO A 866 -64.09 -6.43 10.38
N THR A 867 -65.02 -7.19 10.94
CA THR A 867 -66.35 -6.74 11.33
C THR A 867 -66.24 -5.92 12.62
N GLY A 868 -66.04 -4.61 12.49
CA GLY A 868 -66.00 -3.62 13.59
C GLY A 868 -65.64 -2.22 13.06
N ILE A 869 -66.06 -1.15 13.74
CA ILE A 869 -65.75 0.24 13.35
C ILE A 869 -64.28 0.54 13.72
N GLU A 870 -63.32 -0.04 12.99
CA GLU A 870 -61.88 0.23 13.19
C GLU A 870 -61.46 1.56 12.54
N PRO A 871 -60.51 2.32 13.15
CA PRO A 871 -59.98 3.53 12.54
C PRO A 871 -59.34 3.26 11.17
N ALA A 872 -59.57 4.15 10.21
CA ALA A 872 -58.91 4.08 8.92
C ALA A 872 -57.41 4.39 9.06
N VAL A 873 -57.10 5.37 9.92
CA VAL A 873 -55.77 5.93 10.10
C VAL A 873 -55.53 6.22 11.57
N SER A 874 -54.37 5.82 12.09
CA SER A 874 -53.87 6.27 13.39
C SER A 874 -52.66 7.17 13.20
N LEU A 875 -52.69 8.38 13.76
CA LEU A 875 -51.51 9.25 13.85
C LEU A 875 -50.93 9.22 15.26
N VAL A 876 -49.67 8.80 15.36
CA VAL A 876 -48.88 8.77 16.58
C VAL A 876 -48.07 10.07 16.72
N LEU A 877 -48.24 10.76 17.84
CA LEU A 877 -47.52 11.98 18.21
C LEU A 877 -46.67 11.72 19.47
N PRO A 878 -45.36 11.45 19.36
CA PRO A 878 -44.48 11.35 20.50
C PRO A 878 -44.22 12.74 21.11
N ALA A 879 -44.42 12.87 22.42
CA ALA A 879 -44.35 14.11 23.15
C ALA A 879 -43.47 13.98 24.41
N TYR A 880 -42.64 14.98 24.67
CA TYR A 880 -41.87 15.11 25.91
C TYR A 880 -41.74 16.59 26.27
N GLN A 881 -42.16 16.97 27.47
CA GLN A 881 -42.21 18.37 27.93
C GLN A 881 -42.91 19.30 26.92
N ALA A 882 -44.05 18.86 26.39
CA ALA A 882 -44.75 19.49 25.28
C ALA A 882 -46.12 20.05 25.68
N ALA A 883 -46.39 20.27 26.97
CA ALA A 883 -47.71 20.74 27.44
C ALA A 883 -48.15 22.05 26.79
N HIS A 884 -47.19 22.90 26.41
CA HIS A 884 -47.41 24.20 25.77
C HIS A 884 -47.84 24.12 24.30
N LEU A 885 -47.62 22.99 23.60
CA LEU A 885 -47.88 22.88 22.16
C LEU A 885 -48.72 21.65 21.75
N VAL A 886 -48.77 20.59 22.58
CA VAL A 886 -49.42 19.32 22.20
C VAL A 886 -50.91 19.48 21.90
N GLY A 887 -51.60 20.37 22.62
CA GLY A 887 -53.03 20.60 22.38
C GLY A 887 -53.32 21.27 21.04
N ALA A 888 -52.46 22.22 20.62
CA ALA A 888 -52.54 22.82 19.31
C ALA A 888 -52.27 21.80 18.21
N ALA A 889 -51.25 20.95 18.39
CA ALA A 889 -50.90 19.90 17.43
C ALA A 889 -52.03 18.89 17.20
N VAL A 890 -52.68 18.42 18.27
CA VAL A 890 -53.85 17.51 18.17
C VAL A 890 -54.99 18.17 17.38
N THR A 891 -55.29 19.43 17.68
CA THR A 891 -56.37 20.17 17.02
C THR A 891 -56.08 20.38 15.53
N GLU A 892 -54.86 20.79 15.19
CA GLU A 892 -54.46 21.11 13.82
C GLU A 892 -54.44 19.86 12.92
N VAL A 893 -53.92 18.74 13.43
CA VAL A 893 -53.95 17.46 12.72
C VAL A 893 -55.38 16.97 12.52
N SER A 894 -56.21 17.01 13.57
CA SER A 894 -57.60 16.55 13.49
C SER A 894 -58.36 17.31 12.41
N ALA A 895 -58.20 18.64 12.35
CA ALA A 895 -58.78 19.48 11.32
C ALA A 895 -58.23 19.16 9.91
N ALA A 896 -56.92 18.92 9.78
CA ALA A 896 -56.28 18.71 8.48
C ALA A 896 -56.57 17.32 7.88
N LEU A 897 -56.64 16.28 8.69
CA LEU A 897 -56.82 14.90 8.21
C LEU A 897 -58.26 14.40 8.26
N GLY A 898 -59.10 14.94 9.17
CA GLY A 898 -60.45 14.45 9.39
C GLY A 898 -61.28 14.36 8.10
N GLY A 899 -61.20 15.38 7.24
CA GLY A 899 -61.88 15.38 5.94
C GLY A 899 -61.29 14.41 4.90
N HIS A 900 -59.98 14.15 4.95
CA HIS A 900 -59.28 13.28 3.97
C HIS A 900 -59.51 11.79 4.22
N VAL A 901 -59.83 11.41 5.46
CA VAL A 901 -60.05 10.01 5.86
C VAL A 901 -61.50 9.68 6.21
N ALA A 902 -62.40 10.68 6.29
CA ALA A 902 -63.80 10.52 6.68
C ALA A 902 -64.57 9.46 5.86
N LEU A 903 -64.19 9.25 4.59
CA LEU A 903 -64.83 8.26 3.71
C LEU A 903 -64.33 6.83 3.97
N ASP A 904 -63.20 6.66 4.64
CA ASP A 904 -62.53 5.38 4.86
C ASP A 904 -62.72 4.81 6.28
N GLY A 905 -63.13 5.65 7.23
CA GLY A 905 -63.29 5.33 8.65
C GLY A 905 -62.79 6.45 9.57
N PRO A 906 -62.96 6.33 10.90
CA PRO A 906 -62.54 7.37 11.84
C PRO A 906 -61.00 7.54 11.87
N LEU A 907 -60.55 8.77 12.16
CA LEU A 907 -59.15 9.08 12.48
C LEU A 907 -58.92 8.80 13.98
N GLU A 908 -57.83 8.13 14.32
CA GLU A 908 -57.37 7.95 15.71
C GLU A 908 -56.10 8.78 15.92
N ILE A 909 -56.09 9.66 16.92
CA ILE A 909 -54.92 10.43 17.34
C ILE A 909 -54.36 9.80 18.62
N VAL A 910 -53.16 9.23 18.51
CA VAL A 910 -52.44 8.57 19.61
C VAL A 910 -51.31 9.48 20.08
N VAL A 911 -51.46 10.10 21.24
CA VAL A 911 -50.38 10.88 21.86
C VAL A 911 -49.58 10.00 22.81
N VAL A 912 -48.26 9.96 22.66
CA VAL A 912 -47.37 9.21 23.56
C VAL A 912 -46.53 10.16 24.38
N ASP A 913 -46.81 10.24 25.67
CA ASP A 913 -46.04 11.01 26.64
C ASP A 913 -44.84 10.19 27.15
N ASP A 914 -43.62 10.57 26.78
CA ASP A 914 -42.36 9.93 27.17
C ASP A 914 -41.92 10.35 28.58
N GLY A 915 -42.84 10.25 29.56
CA GLY A 915 -42.59 10.55 30.98
C GLY A 915 -42.40 12.03 31.30
N SER A 916 -43.24 12.91 30.74
CA SER A 916 -43.20 14.35 31.04
C SER A 916 -43.67 14.67 32.46
N THR A 917 -43.20 15.80 32.99
CA THR A 917 -43.58 16.32 34.32
C THR A 917 -44.33 17.65 34.26
N ASP A 918 -44.63 18.15 33.06
CA ASP A 918 -45.20 19.47 32.78
C ASP A 918 -46.72 19.44 32.48
N GLY A 919 -47.38 18.28 32.63
CA GLY A 919 -48.79 18.10 32.33
C GLY A 919 -49.12 17.84 30.85
N THR A 920 -48.13 17.35 30.06
CA THR A 920 -48.30 17.02 28.63
C THR A 920 -49.46 16.03 28.38
N ALA A 921 -49.57 14.95 29.16
CA ALA A 921 -50.65 13.97 29.01
C ALA A 921 -52.04 14.59 29.26
N GLU A 922 -52.20 15.41 30.30
CA GLU A 922 -53.46 16.11 30.60
C GLU A 922 -53.82 17.12 29.50
N ALA A 923 -52.83 17.83 28.97
CA ALA A 923 -53.03 18.75 27.84
C ALA A 923 -53.51 18.01 26.58
N ALA A 924 -52.93 16.84 26.27
CA ALA A 924 -53.34 16.00 25.15
C ALA A 924 -54.77 15.47 25.28
N ARG A 925 -55.15 14.96 26.47
CA ARG A 925 -56.52 14.49 26.74
C ARG A 925 -57.54 15.62 26.60
N ARG A 926 -57.25 16.82 27.12
CA ARG A 926 -58.13 17.99 27.01
C ARG A 926 -58.32 18.46 25.57
N ALA A 927 -57.32 18.25 24.71
CA ALA A 927 -57.38 18.60 23.31
C ALA A 927 -58.12 17.57 22.44
N GLY A 928 -58.56 16.45 23.01
CA GLY A 928 -59.32 15.42 22.31
C GLY A 928 -58.48 14.34 21.63
N ALA A 929 -57.29 14.02 22.13
CA ALA A 929 -56.57 12.83 21.70
C ALA A 929 -57.34 11.55 22.09
N ASP A 930 -57.55 10.64 21.13
CA ASP A 930 -58.32 9.41 21.32
C ASP A 930 -57.62 8.42 22.27
N VAL A 931 -56.29 8.32 22.14
CA VAL A 931 -55.45 7.45 22.97
C VAL A 931 -54.28 8.26 23.52
N VAL A 932 -54.06 8.19 24.84
CA VAL A 932 -52.88 8.79 25.48
C VAL A 932 -52.08 7.72 26.21
N VAL A 933 -50.89 7.42 25.72
CA VAL A 933 -49.96 6.45 26.30
C VAL A 933 -48.90 7.19 27.11
N SER A 934 -48.85 6.99 28.42
CA SER A 934 -47.83 7.60 29.29
C SER A 934 -46.78 6.57 29.71
N LEU A 935 -45.50 6.85 29.43
CA LEU A 935 -44.38 6.06 29.90
C LEU A 935 -43.94 6.51 31.31
N GLU A 936 -43.49 5.57 32.15
CA GLU A 936 -43.11 5.86 33.54
C GLU A 936 -41.93 6.84 33.69
N ALA A 937 -41.04 6.87 32.70
CA ALA A 937 -39.89 7.75 32.65
C ALA A 937 -39.47 7.98 31.19
N ASN A 938 -38.72 9.06 30.94
CA ASN A 938 -38.15 9.33 29.62
C ASN A 938 -37.18 8.23 29.20
N ARG A 939 -37.55 7.50 28.15
CA ARG A 939 -36.74 6.45 27.53
C ARG A 939 -36.20 6.85 26.16
N GLY A 940 -36.72 7.92 25.58
CA GLY A 940 -36.31 8.45 24.30
C GLY A 940 -37.35 8.22 23.20
N LYS A 941 -37.22 9.02 22.13
CA LYS A 941 -38.17 9.07 21.01
C LYS A 941 -38.48 7.71 20.39
N GLY A 942 -37.50 6.83 20.26
CA GLY A 942 -37.71 5.48 19.69
C GLY A 942 -38.60 4.61 20.57
N ALA A 943 -38.51 4.74 21.89
CA ALA A 943 -39.42 4.05 22.81
C ALA A 943 -40.85 4.59 22.71
N ALA A 944 -41.01 5.91 22.65
CA ALA A 944 -42.31 6.56 22.52
C ALA A 944 -43.00 6.21 21.19
N VAL A 945 -42.30 6.35 20.06
CA VAL A 945 -42.85 5.98 18.74
C VAL A 945 -43.23 4.50 18.71
N ARG A 946 -42.36 3.60 19.20
CA ARG A 946 -42.65 2.17 19.24
C ARG A 946 -43.89 1.85 20.08
N ALA A 947 -44.03 2.47 21.25
CA ALA A 947 -45.21 2.28 22.10
C ALA A 947 -46.49 2.75 21.40
N GLY A 948 -46.47 3.92 20.77
CA GLY A 948 -47.63 4.44 20.02
C GLY A 948 -47.99 3.61 18.80
N MET A 949 -47.00 3.19 18.00
CA MET A 949 -47.23 2.39 16.78
C MET A 949 -47.79 0.99 17.09
N LEU A 950 -47.52 0.45 18.29
CA LEU A 950 -48.08 -0.81 18.77
C LEU A 950 -49.42 -0.65 19.50
N ALA A 951 -49.72 0.53 20.04
CA ALA A 951 -51.00 0.84 20.67
C ALA A 951 -52.08 1.30 19.67
N ALA A 952 -51.65 1.84 18.52
CA ALA A 952 -52.52 2.30 17.44
C ALA A 952 -53.33 1.17 16.81
N SER A 953 -54.63 1.41 16.59
CA SER A 953 -55.58 0.40 16.08
C SER A 953 -55.92 0.55 14.59
N GLY A 954 -55.47 1.62 13.95
CA GLY A 954 -55.82 1.95 12.57
C GLY A 954 -55.15 1.09 11.50
N ARG A 955 -55.83 0.96 10.35
CA ARG A 955 -55.33 0.20 9.18
C ARG A 955 -54.04 0.77 8.61
N LEU A 956 -53.90 2.08 8.63
CA LEU A 956 -52.67 2.81 8.32
C LEU A 956 -52.18 3.51 9.59
N ARG A 957 -50.91 3.37 9.92
CA ARG A 957 -50.30 3.94 11.12
C ARG A 957 -49.20 4.91 10.69
N LEU A 958 -49.32 6.16 11.08
CA LEU A 958 -48.36 7.22 10.78
C LEU A 958 -47.78 7.77 12.07
N PHE A 959 -46.59 8.35 12.00
CA PHE A 959 -46.11 9.20 13.07
C PHE A 959 -45.50 10.48 12.53
N THR A 960 -45.67 11.56 13.29
CA THR A 960 -44.98 12.82 13.07
C THR A 960 -44.59 13.49 14.37
N ASP A 961 -43.67 14.45 14.31
CA ASP A 961 -43.19 15.16 15.50
C ASP A 961 -44.27 16.12 16.01
N VAL A 962 -44.41 16.20 17.35
CA VAL A 962 -45.46 17.00 17.99
C VAL A 962 -45.31 18.50 17.76
N ASP A 963 -44.11 18.97 17.37
CA ASP A 963 -43.85 20.35 16.97
C ASP A 963 -44.35 20.72 15.57
N LEU A 964 -44.92 19.75 14.84
CA LEU A 964 -45.45 19.90 13.49
C LEU A 964 -44.49 20.62 12.54
N ALA A 965 -43.19 20.27 12.59
CA ALA A 965 -42.17 20.77 11.65
C ALA A 965 -42.50 20.50 10.16
N TYR A 966 -43.49 19.64 9.91
CA TYR A 966 -44.09 19.36 8.61
C TYR A 966 -45.56 19.76 8.64
N PRO A 967 -46.07 20.53 7.66
CA PRO A 967 -47.47 20.94 7.64
C PRO A 967 -48.43 19.73 7.68
N PRO A 968 -49.44 19.70 8.57
CA PRO A 968 -50.32 18.54 8.76
C PRO A 968 -51.02 18.05 7.49
N GLY A 969 -51.37 18.96 6.57
CA GLY A 969 -51.95 18.62 5.27
C GLY A 969 -51.05 17.73 4.39
N GLN A 970 -49.74 17.66 4.64
CA GLN A 970 -48.86 16.74 3.93
C GLN A 970 -49.03 15.29 4.37
N LEU A 971 -49.62 15.01 5.55
CA LEU A 971 -49.82 13.62 6.02
C LEU A 971 -50.71 12.83 5.06
N ALA A 972 -51.60 13.52 4.32
CA ALA A 972 -52.38 12.95 3.22
C ALA A 972 -51.51 12.24 2.17
N SER A 973 -50.33 12.79 1.84
CA SER A 973 -49.44 12.21 0.84
C SER A 973 -48.80 10.89 1.26
N LEU A 974 -48.60 10.67 2.57
CA LEU A 974 -48.20 9.36 3.10
C LEU A 974 -49.35 8.37 3.03
N ILE A 975 -50.58 8.81 3.36
CA ILE A 975 -51.78 7.99 3.31
C ILE A 975 -52.01 7.50 1.87
N ASP A 976 -51.94 8.40 0.89
CA ASP A 976 -52.15 8.08 -0.53
C ASP A 976 -51.08 7.10 -1.03
N ALA A 977 -49.80 7.30 -0.66
CA ALA A 977 -48.72 6.38 -1.02
C ALA A 977 -48.92 4.95 -0.46
N LEU A 978 -49.47 4.82 0.75
CA LEU A 978 -49.82 3.51 1.33
C LEU A 978 -51.04 2.89 0.65
N ARG A 979 -52.04 3.70 0.27
CA ARG A 979 -53.22 3.25 -0.49
C ARG A 979 -52.84 2.72 -1.88
N ASP A 980 -51.83 3.32 -2.50
CA ASP A 980 -51.27 2.91 -3.79
C ASP A 980 -50.45 1.61 -3.71
N GLY A 981 -50.37 0.99 -2.53
CA GLY A 981 -49.85 -0.36 -2.33
C GLY A 981 -48.44 -0.44 -1.76
N ALA A 982 -47.89 0.66 -1.22
CA ALA A 982 -46.65 0.60 -0.45
C ALA A 982 -46.92 0.11 0.98
N ASP A 983 -46.02 -0.73 1.51
CA ASP A 983 -46.06 -1.15 2.92
C ASP A 983 -45.59 -0.01 3.84
N VAL A 984 -44.66 0.81 3.36
CA VAL A 984 -44.03 1.91 4.10
C VAL A 984 -43.88 3.16 3.22
N ALA A 985 -44.40 4.29 3.69
CA ALA A 985 -44.24 5.60 3.07
C ALA A 985 -43.25 6.46 3.89
N LEU A 986 -42.25 7.04 3.23
CA LEU A 986 -41.15 7.76 3.88
C LEU A 986 -41.06 9.18 3.33
N GLY A 987 -41.15 10.19 4.21
CA GLY A 987 -40.86 11.57 3.84
C GLY A 987 -39.39 11.76 3.48
N ASN A 988 -39.11 12.46 2.38
CA ASN A 988 -37.76 12.72 1.90
C ASN A 988 -37.51 14.23 1.72
N ARG A 989 -36.72 14.83 2.63
CA ARG A 989 -36.36 16.27 2.57
C ARG A 989 -35.42 16.62 1.41
N ARG A 990 -34.93 15.61 0.69
CA ARG A 990 -33.99 15.72 -0.45
C ARG A 990 -34.62 15.25 -1.76
N HIS A 991 -35.94 15.10 -1.80
CA HIS A 991 -36.67 14.88 -3.03
C HIS A 991 -36.52 16.11 -3.95
N ALA A 992 -36.54 15.94 -5.27
CA ALA A 992 -36.37 17.04 -6.22
C ALA A 992 -37.44 18.15 -6.04
N GLU A 993 -38.59 17.77 -5.50
CA GLU A 993 -39.75 18.64 -5.27
C GLU A 993 -39.90 19.08 -3.80
N ALA A 994 -38.96 18.72 -2.92
CA ALA A 994 -38.99 19.14 -1.51
C ALA A 994 -38.78 20.67 -1.40
N ARG A 995 -39.50 21.31 -0.47
CA ARG A 995 -39.41 22.76 -0.22
C ARG A 995 -38.94 23.02 1.22
N THR A 996 -38.17 24.09 1.42
CA THR A 996 -37.71 24.50 2.76
C THR A 996 -38.20 25.92 3.00
N ILE A 997 -39.00 26.12 4.05
CA ILE A 997 -39.61 27.41 4.38
C ILE A 997 -38.58 28.30 5.10
N SER A 998 -37.87 27.74 6.08
CA SER A 998 -36.80 28.42 6.82
C SER A 998 -35.49 27.59 6.75
N PRO A 999 -34.33 28.17 6.37
CA PRO A 999 -33.09 27.40 6.21
C PRO A 999 -32.41 27.06 7.55
N ALA A 1000 -31.89 25.84 7.69
CA ALA A 1000 -31.09 25.43 8.85
C ALA A 1000 -29.66 26.01 8.81
N ARG A 1001 -29.03 26.16 9.99
CA ARG A 1001 -27.61 26.59 10.10
C ARG A 1001 -26.67 25.64 9.31
N PRO A 1002 -25.65 26.14 8.58
CA PRO A 1002 -24.76 25.32 7.74
C PRO A 1002 -24.09 24.15 8.46
N ALA A 1003 -23.66 24.34 9.72
CA ALA A 1003 -23.06 23.28 10.52
C ALA A 1003 -24.02 22.10 10.78
N ARG A 1004 -25.32 22.37 10.97
CA ARG A 1004 -26.36 21.33 11.13
C ARG A 1004 -26.58 20.54 9.85
N VAL A 1005 -26.58 21.22 8.70
CA VAL A 1005 -26.67 20.58 7.38
C VAL A 1005 -25.46 19.69 7.12
N PHE A 1006 -24.25 20.16 7.43
CA PHE A 1006 -23.02 19.37 7.30
C PHE A 1006 -23.02 18.14 8.22
N ALA A 1007 -23.38 18.29 9.49
CA ALA A 1007 -23.46 17.17 10.43
C ALA A 1007 -24.49 16.12 10.00
N SER A 1008 -25.67 16.54 9.52
CA SER A 1008 -26.68 15.62 8.95
C SER A 1008 -26.17 14.92 7.68
N ARG A 1009 -25.38 15.60 6.83
CA ARG A 1009 -24.75 14.97 5.65
C ARG A 1009 -23.72 13.92 6.05
N MET A 1010 -22.86 14.23 7.01
CA MET A 1010 -21.87 13.28 7.55
C MET A 1010 -22.54 12.10 8.23
N PHE A 1011 -23.60 12.33 9.00
CA PHE A 1011 -24.36 11.28 9.67
C PHE A 1011 -25.05 10.35 8.67
N ASN A 1012 -25.76 10.90 7.67
CA ASN A 1012 -26.39 10.09 6.62
C ASN A 1012 -25.35 9.35 5.77
N ALA A 1013 -24.19 9.94 5.51
CA ALA A 1013 -23.09 9.25 4.84
C ALA A 1013 -22.57 8.09 5.71
N PHE A 1014 -22.42 8.31 7.03
CA PHE A 1014 -21.98 7.30 7.98
C PHE A 1014 -22.99 6.16 8.12
N THR A 1015 -24.29 6.42 8.31
CA THR A 1015 -25.32 5.37 8.39
C THR A 1015 -25.45 4.58 7.10
N ARG A 1016 -25.32 5.24 5.94
CA ARG A 1016 -25.27 4.55 4.64
C ARG A 1016 -24.01 3.73 4.42
N LEU A 1017 -22.91 4.18 5.01
CA LEU A 1017 -21.66 3.45 4.97
C LEU A 1017 -21.77 2.21 5.89
N VAL A 1018 -22.36 2.33 7.08
CA VAL A 1018 -22.33 1.31 8.14
C VAL A 1018 -23.50 0.32 8.12
N LEU A 1019 -24.73 0.73 7.79
CA LEU A 1019 -25.94 -0.10 7.90
C LEU A 1019 -26.83 -0.09 6.63
N LEU A 1020 -27.34 1.07 6.22
CA LEU A 1020 -28.43 1.20 5.23
C LEU A 1020 -27.91 1.44 3.81
N ARG A 1021 -28.63 1.05 2.75
CA ARG A 1021 -28.17 1.27 1.37
C ARG A 1021 -29.09 2.10 0.50
N ARG A 1022 -30.41 2.05 0.72
CA ARG A 1022 -31.41 2.63 -0.19
C ARG A 1022 -31.73 4.10 0.08
N TYR A 1023 -31.82 4.49 1.36
CA TYR A 1023 -32.42 5.77 1.73
C TYR A 1023 -31.43 6.95 1.74
N ARG A 1024 -31.86 8.09 1.18
CA ARG A 1024 -31.07 9.34 1.13
C ARG A 1024 -31.29 10.24 2.35
N ASP A 1025 -32.41 10.05 3.03
CA ASP A 1025 -32.79 10.77 4.24
C ASP A 1025 -33.28 9.77 5.30
N THR A 1026 -32.40 9.44 6.24
CA THR A 1026 -32.70 8.40 7.24
C THR A 1026 -33.47 8.93 8.45
N GLN A 1027 -33.42 10.24 8.70
CA GLN A 1027 -33.85 10.87 9.96
C GLN A 1027 -35.06 11.78 9.79
N CYS A 1028 -35.90 11.52 8.79
CA CYS A 1028 -37.12 12.29 8.57
C CYS A 1028 -38.21 11.75 9.50
N GLY A 1029 -38.68 12.55 10.46
CA GLY A 1029 -39.71 12.15 11.43
C GLY A 1029 -41.12 12.05 10.84
N PHE A 1030 -41.23 11.78 9.54
CA PHE A 1030 -42.47 11.81 8.78
C PHE A 1030 -42.58 10.49 8.02
N LYS A 1031 -43.27 9.51 8.60
CA LYS A 1031 -43.34 8.13 8.08
C LYS A 1031 -44.71 7.51 8.30
N GLY A 1032 -45.15 6.70 7.34
CA GLY A 1032 -46.40 5.95 7.39
C GLY A 1032 -46.16 4.46 7.10
N PHE A 1033 -47.00 3.61 7.68
CA PHE A 1033 -46.90 2.16 7.61
C PHE A 1033 -48.30 1.55 7.47
N THR A 1034 -48.42 0.43 6.77
CA THR A 1034 -49.61 -0.43 6.94
C THR A 1034 -49.58 -1.06 8.33
N ALA A 1035 -50.74 -1.46 8.88
CA ALA A 1035 -50.83 -2.09 10.19
C ALA A 1035 -49.89 -3.31 10.33
N GLY A 1036 -49.86 -4.20 9.33
CA GLY A 1036 -48.97 -5.36 9.31
C GLY A 1036 -47.48 -4.98 9.27
N ALA A 1037 -47.10 -3.98 8.48
CA ALA A 1037 -45.72 -3.49 8.45
C ALA A 1037 -45.31 -2.87 9.80
N ALA A 1038 -46.21 -2.12 10.44
CA ALA A 1038 -45.96 -1.53 11.75
C ALA A 1038 -45.73 -2.61 12.82
N GLU A 1039 -46.56 -3.64 12.87
CA GLU A 1039 -46.41 -4.75 13.83
C GLU A 1039 -45.08 -5.49 13.64
N GLU A 1040 -44.73 -5.78 12.39
CA GLU A 1040 -43.49 -6.49 12.08
C GLU A 1040 -42.24 -5.66 12.43
N ILE A 1041 -42.24 -4.37 12.12
CA ILE A 1041 -41.09 -3.48 12.38
C ILE A 1041 -40.99 -3.16 13.88
N PHE A 1042 -42.04 -2.59 14.46
CA PHE A 1042 -42.01 -2.08 15.83
C PHE A 1042 -42.05 -3.21 16.87
N GLY A 1043 -42.53 -4.40 16.52
CA GLY A 1043 -42.39 -5.63 17.31
C GLY A 1043 -40.96 -6.18 17.36
N ARG A 1044 -40.07 -5.76 16.45
CA ARG A 1044 -38.66 -6.17 16.39
C ARG A 1044 -37.67 -5.08 16.85
N ALA A 1045 -38.06 -3.81 16.74
CA ALA A 1045 -37.23 -2.67 17.10
C ALA A 1045 -36.87 -2.66 18.60
N VAL A 1046 -35.60 -2.39 18.93
CA VAL A 1046 -35.09 -2.37 20.31
C VAL A 1046 -34.33 -1.09 20.68
N ILE A 1047 -34.09 -0.20 19.72
CA ILE A 1047 -33.39 1.05 19.97
C ILE A 1047 -34.39 2.10 20.46
N ASP A 1048 -34.14 2.61 21.67
CA ASP A 1048 -35.02 3.58 22.34
C ASP A 1048 -34.67 5.05 22.01
N GLY A 1049 -33.41 5.32 21.63
CA GLY A 1049 -32.90 6.66 21.34
C GLY A 1049 -33.09 7.13 19.89
N PHE A 1050 -32.41 8.21 19.51
CA PHE A 1050 -32.52 8.83 18.17
C PHE A 1050 -32.05 7.94 17.00
N ALA A 1051 -31.33 6.85 17.27
CA ALA A 1051 -30.91 5.89 16.24
C ALA A 1051 -32.04 4.93 15.80
N PHE A 1052 -33.23 4.98 16.43
CA PHE A 1052 -34.35 4.09 16.09
C PHE A 1052 -34.79 4.20 14.63
N ASP A 1053 -34.75 5.40 14.05
CA ASP A 1053 -35.08 5.61 12.63
C ASP A 1053 -34.18 4.79 11.71
N VAL A 1054 -32.90 4.60 12.09
CA VAL A 1054 -31.95 3.77 11.35
C VAL A 1054 -32.28 2.28 11.50
N GLU A 1055 -32.72 1.86 12.70
CA GLU A 1055 -33.18 0.48 12.95
C GLU A 1055 -34.45 0.16 12.18
N VAL A 1056 -35.43 1.06 12.16
CA VAL A 1056 -36.68 0.93 11.40
C VAL A 1056 -36.38 0.74 9.92
N LEU A 1057 -35.54 1.60 9.33
CA LEU A 1057 -35.17 1.46 7.92
C LEU A 1057 -34.34 0.20 7.64
N TYR A 1058 -33.57 -0.28 8.61
CA TYR A 1058 -32.87 -1.56 8.49
C TYR A 1058 -33.87 -2.71 8.44
N LEU A 1059 -34.88 -2.70 9.32
CA LEU A 1059 -35.95 -3.70 9.34
C LEU A 1059 -36.80 -3.67 8.06
N VAL A 1060 -37.03 -2.50 7.47
CA VAL A 1060 -37.68 -2.37 6.16
C VAL A 1060 -36.86 -3.05 5.06
N GLU A 1061 -35.54 -2.84 5.02
CA GLU A 1061 -34.65 -3.55 4.08
C GLU A 1061 -34.57 -5.06 4.38
N HIS A 1062 -34.57 -5.46 5.66
CA HIS A 1062 -34.44 -6.85 6.13
C HIS A 1062 -35.69 -7.69 5.85
N LEU A 1063 -36.88 -7.10 6.02
CA LEU A 1063 -38.18 -7.75 5.80
C LEU A 1063 -38.67 -7.64 4.34
N GLU A 1064 -37.87 -7.03 3.46
CA GLU A 1064 -38.18 -6.83 2.03
C GLU A 1064 -39.50 -6.07 1.75
N LEU A 1065 -39.88 -5.16 2.65
CA LEU A 1065 -41.12 -4.38 2.53
C LEU A 1065 -41.05 -3.36 1.38
N THR A 1066 -42.20 -3.13 0.73
CA THR A 1066 -42.31 -2.14 -0.35
C THR A 1066 -42.31 -0.72 0.21
N THR A 1067 -41.58 0.19 -0.45
CA THR A 1067 -41.40 1.57 0.03
C THR A 1067 -41.74 2.60 -1.04
N ALA A 1068 -42.39 3.69 -0.61
CA ALA A 1068 -42.59 4.91 -1.40
C ALA A 1068 -41.90 6.10 -0.70
N GLU A 1069 -41.13 6.90 -1.44
CA GLU A 1069 -40.56 8.15 -0.93
C GLU A 1069 -41.43 9.33 -1.37
N VAL A 1070 -41.82 10.17 -0.42
CA VAL A 1070 -42.74 11.30 -0.66
C VAL A 1070 -42.01 12.62 -0.37
N PRO A 1071 -42.09 13.65 -1.26
CA PRO A 1071 -41.50 14.95 -0.98
C PRO A 1071 -42.13 15.60 0.25
N VAL A 1072 -41.31 16.30 1.05
CA VAL A 1072 -41.79 17.05 2.22
C VAL A 1072 -41.43 18.53 2.14
N THR A 1073 -42.28 19.37 2.71
CA THR A 1073 -41.99 20.78 3.02
C THR A 1073 -41.63 20.88 4.48
N VAL A 1074 -40.44 21.41 4.79
CA VAL A 1074 -39.95 21.51 6.18
C VAL A 1074 -39.81 22.97 6.60
N ASP A 1075 -40.26 23.27 7.81
CA ASP A 1075 -39.97 24.53 8.51
C ASP A 1075 -38.97 24.30 9.65
N HIS A 1076 -37.99 25.20 9.79
CA HIS A 1076 -36.94 25.15 10.81
C HIS A 1076 -37.07 26.29 11.84
N SER A 1077 -38.26 26.87 11.97
CA SER A 1077 -38.57 28.03 12.83
C SER A 1077 -38.45 27.74 14.34
N ALA A 1078 -38.50 26.48 14.77
CA ALA A 1078 -38.36 26.08 16.18
C ALA A 1078 -36.90 25.78 16.61
N ASP A 1079 -36.53 26.23 17.80
CA ASP A 1079 -35.22 25.95 18.42
C ASP A 1079 -35.06 24.44 18.72
N THR A 1080 -33.92 23.87 18.34
CA THR A 1080 -33.65 22.44 18.53
C THR A 1080 -33.22 22.12 19.97
N THR A 1081 -34.00 21.31 20.67
CA THR A 1081 -33.69 20.79 22.02
C THR A 1081 -32.58 19.72 22.00
N VAL A 1082 -32.17 19.23 20.83
CA VAL A 1082 -31.19 18.16 20.64
C VAL A 1082 -29.75 18.70 20.52
N ARG A 1083 -28.92 18.44 21.54
CA ARG A 1083 -27.47 18.74 21.52
C ARG A 1083 -26.70 17.63 20.79
N LEU A 1084 -26.61 17.74 19.46
CA LEU A 1084 -26.06 16.72 18.56
C LEU A 1084 -24.65 16.20 18.94
N MET A 1085 -23.74 17.09 19.37
CA MET A 1085 -22.37 16.70 19.75
C MET A 1085 -22.32 15.89 21.05
N ALA A 1086 -23.25 16.12 21.99
CA ALA A 1086 -23.31 15.38 23.24
C ALA A 1086 -23.92 13.97 23.07
N GLN A 1087 -24.72 13.76 22.02
CA GLN A 1087 -25.40 12.48 21.77
C GLN A 1087 -24.67 11.56 20.78
N LEU A 1088 -23.66 12.07 20.06
CA LEU A 1088 -22.94 11.32 19.03
C LEU A 1088 -22.37 9.97 19.52
N PRO A 1089 -21.76 9.84 20.73
CA PRO A 1089 -21.24 8.56 21.19
C PRO A 1089 -22.33 7.49 21.37
N ARG A 1090 -23.50 7.89 21.89
CA ARG A 1090 -24.65 6.98 22.09
C ARG A 1090 -25.23 6.52 20.76
N VAL A 1091 -25.38 7.43 19.80
CA VAL A 1091 -25.90 7.10 18.46
C VAL A 1091 -24.94 6.16 17.71
N VAL A 1092 -23.63 6.36 17.82
CA VAL A 1092 -22.63 5.45 17.23
C VAL A 1092 -22.68 4.07 17.90
N ALA A 1093 -22.84 4.02 19.22
CA ALA A 1093 -23.00 2.76 19.96
C ALA A 1093 -24.29 2.02 19.56
N ASP A 1094 -25.42 2.72 19.42
CA ASP A 1094 -26.69 2.14 18.96
C ASP A 1094 -26.60 1.60 17.53
N ILE A 1095 -25.92 2.31 16.62
CA ILE A 1095 -25.62 1.81 15.26
C ILE A 1095 -24.79 0.52 15.33
N GLY A 1096 -23.79 0.46 16.22
CA GLY A 1096 -23.04 -0.75 16.50
C GLY A 1096 -23.91 -1.90 17.04
N ARG A 1097 -24.89 -1.58 17.90
CA ARG A 1097 -25.83 -2.54 18.48
C ARG A 1097 -26.79 -3.11 17.45
N ILE A 1098 -27.39 -2.27 16.59
CA ILE A 1098 -28.23 -2.71 15.47
C ILE A 1098 -27.44 -3.70 14.61
N ARG A 1099 -26.20 -3.35 14.28
CA ARG A 1099 -25.32 -4.19 13.47
C ARG A 1099 -24.98 -5.52 14.11
N HIS A 1100 -24.65 -5.53 15.40
CA HIS A 1100 -24.37 -6.76 16.14
C HIS A 1100 -25.60 -7.69 16.15
N ARG A 1101 -26.79 -7.12 16.39
CA ARG A 1101 -28.05 -7.87 16.36
C ARG A 1101 -28.37 -8.42 14.97
N ALA A 1102 -28.15 -7.63 13.92
CA ALA A 1102 -28.28 -8.05 12.52
C ALA A 1102 -27.35 -9.22 12.18
N ALA A 1103 -26.08 -9.14 12.57
CA ALA A 1103 -25.10 -10.22 12.33
C ALA A 1103 -25.44 -11.51 13.10
N ALA A 1104 -26.09 -11.38 14.27
CA ALA A 1104 -26.51 -12.49 15.10
C ALA A 1104 -27.88 -13.10 14.72
N GLY A 1105 -28.54 -12.61 13.66
CA GLY A 1105 -29.89 -13.06 13.27
C GLY A 1105 -31.00 -12.68 14.27
N ALA A 1106 -30.73 -11.75 15.18
CA ALA A 1106 -31.64 -11.42 16.29
C ALA A 1106 -32.88 -10.60 15.86
N TYR A 1107 -33.04 -10.33 14.57
CA TYR A 1107 -34.21 -9.69 13.96
C TYR A 1107 -35.08 -10.67 13.16
N ASP A 1108 -34.70 -11.95 13.08
CA ASP A 1108 -35.40 -12.95 12.25
C ASP A 1108 -36.75 -13.39 12.85
N ALA A 1109 -36.95 -13.25 14.17
CA ALA A 1109 -38.20 -13.55 14.85
C ALA A 1109 -38.78 -12.31 15.58
N PRO A 1110 -40.13 -12.13 15.62
CA PRO A 1110 -40.77 -11.10 16.44
C PRO A 1110 -40.44 -11.28 17.92
N ARG A 1111 -40.39 -10.18 18.68
CA ARG A 1111 -40.13 -10.23 20.12
C ARG A 1111 -41.42 -10.62 20.86
N VAL A 1112 -41.31 -11.51 21.86
CA VAL A 1112 -42.39 -11.71 22.84
C VAL A 1112 -42.45 -10.45 23.72
N PRO A 1113 -43.59 -9.74 23.79
CA PRO A 1113 -43.68 -8.53 24.61
C PRO A 1113 -43.49 -8.86 26.10
N PRO A 1114 -42.83 -7.99 26.88
CA PRO A 1114 -42.75 -8.17 28.33
C PRO A 1114 -44.15 -8.12 28.96
N SER A 1115 -44.43 -9.06 29.86
CA SER A 1115 -45.68 -9.12 30.62
C SER A 1115 -45.88 -7.83 31.44
N GLY A 1116 -46.81 -6.97 31.01
CA GLY A 1116 -47.10 -5.72 31.73
C GLY A 1116 -47.87 -4.62 31.00
N MET A 1117 -48.19 -4.73 29.71
CA MET A 1117 -49.09 -3.77 29.07
C MET A 1117 -50.57 -4.15 29.32
N PRO A 1118 -51.44 -3.22 29.71
CA PRO A 1118 -52.84 -3.51 29.96
C PRO A 1118 -53.52 -3.93 28.65
N ALA A 1119 -54.19 -5.08 28.69
CA ALA A 1119 -55.08 -5.50 27.61
C ALA A 1119 -56.17 -4.44 27.43
N GLY A 1120 -56.44 -4.05 26.17
CA GLY A 1120 -57.52 -3.13 25.83
C GLY A 1120 -58.87 -3.60 26.38
N PRO A 1121 -59.83 -2.67 26.57
CA PRO A 1121 -61.10 -3.00 27.20
C PRO A 1121 -61.86 -4.04 26.37
N ALA A 1122 -62.25 -5.13 27.02
CA ALA A 1122 -63.11 -6.15 26.42
C ALA A 1122 -64.47 -5.52 26.04
N PRO A 1123 -65.09 -5.93 24.91
CA PRO A 1123 -66.39 -5.41 24.53
C PRO A 1123 -67.43 -5.90 25.54
N GLN A 1124 -68.10 -4.96 26.22
CA GLN A 1124 -69.33 -5.24 26.93
C GLN A 1124 -70.47 -5.36 25.90
N ALA A 1125 -71.28 -6.41 26.10
CA ALA A 1125 -72.34 -6.89 25.20
C ALA A 1125 -73.47 -5.89 24.94
#